data_AF-A0A538TLU5-F1
#
_entry.id   AF-A0A538TLU5-F1
#
_cell.length_a   1.000
_cell.length_b   1.000
_cell.length_c   1.000
_cell.angle_alpha   90.00
_cell.angle_beta   90.00
_cell.angle_gamma   90.00
#
_symmetry.space_group_name_H-M   'P 1'
#
loop_
_entity.id
_entity.type
_entity.pdbx_description
1 polymer ?
#
loop_
_entity_poly.entity_id
_entity_poly.type
_entity_poly.pdbx_seq_one_letter_code
_entity_poly.pdbx_strand_id
1 'polypeptide(L)'
;MGAVKERADPKNPRPWRVVRARGAWARRHVTPPLTPAEGEDDTRIMLDERWCAGAGMLFLLCGSLGWPAWAATPSRPDTASLYRRALAYEARNTFESRRRARECLEEATAREPDNVSCQLELGGLYYRMGFLKLARQRFERVRALNPNNPEARIGLGQVWLRDYLKYLDLGSLDRSIAEFDEAVRIRPGDCDGWLDLVPLLVEKHNPRAALAAARRARDADPARPEALLALGHAAFRVGDVSTADAAFRDAIPRLPREVRARFQDIAPVASERDTAALRRLPPTEREEFVRRFWKEHDPDLTSLENEAQLEYWSRVTQAYFLFFNPRLREWDQRGEVYVRYGPPSEAVYNPVGGPNHFQIGEHGSYPMNLLVWAYPDLGMVVSMQDRLLSGRYLRPLSLEQDPDPAPDPDSLARRVDLLATRGGRGVFPMFPPGAKPLEVSGVLAHFQGSKEPRLTGLVEVAGGPSDSLWAEWVVLDSTRHEVARAQRTLSPSRCDPAAWRAGDFAADLPPGEYLAGISVHGRDGSRGIFRAPVHLGPAAPALELSDVVVSCGSPEVDPATGDRPPAVRLGANPAGRVSGEGPLTVYFEIYHLLPDAAGTSRVEFQYTVRSAERDPRIWIQRWLAPRPSLPDISASRTEDQAGTLRRQFVTVPIRSLPVGRYRLEVRVRDVNSGGEAVKSVDFVKQAPHTAAG
;
A
#
# COMPACT_ATOMS: atom_id res chain seq x y z
N MET A 1 3.08 -52.98 -5.76
CA MET A 1 3.24 -53.97 -4.67
C MET A 1 3.42 -53.22 -3.36
N GLY A 2 2.65 -53.57 -2.33
CA GLY A 2 2.86 -53.11 -0.94
C GLY A 2 2.10 -51.85 -0.50
N ALA A 3 0.77 -51.93 -0.41
CA ALA A 3 -0.03 -50.96 0.34
C ALA A 3 -0.10 -51.38 1.82
N VAL A 4 0.42 -50.55 2.74
CA VAL A 4 0.19 -50.71 4.19
C VAL A 4 -0.91 -49.73 4.60
N LYS A 5 -2.09 -50.28 4.88
CA LYS A 5 -3.21 -49.59 5.54
C LYS A 5 -2.93 -49.53 7.05
N GLU A 6 -2.59 -48.37 7.58
CA GLU A 6 -2.71 -48.14 9.02
C GLU A 6 -4.17 -47.91 9.40
N ARG A 7 -4.71 -48.83 10.21
CA ARG A 7 -6.02 -48.73 10.85
C ARG A 7 -5.93 -47.69 11.98
N ALA A 8 -6.85 -46.73 11.98
CA ALA A 8 -7.05 -45.81 13.09
C ALA A 8 -7.60 -46.55 14.32
N ASP A 9 -6.92 -46.39 15.45
CA ASP A 9 -7.35 -46.84 16.79
C ASP A 9 -8.47 -45.92 17.33
N PRO A 10 -9.66 -46.43 17.69
CA PRO A 10 -10.78 -45.62 18.14
C PRO A 10 -10.72 -45.21 19.63
N LYS A 11 -9.62 -45.43 20.36
CA LYS A 11 -9.54 -45.14 21.80
C LYS A 11 -8.72 -43.91 22.23
N ASN A 12 -8.35 -43.01 21.30
CA ASN A 12 -7.61 -41.79 21.67
C ASN A 12 -8.07 -40.55 20.89
N PRO A 13 -9.08 -39.78 21.36
CA PRO A 13 -9.45 -38.54 20.72
C PRO A 13 -8.39 -37.47 21.02
N ARG A 14 -7.47 -37.25 20.08
CA ARG A 14 -6.62 -36.06 20.08
C ARG A 14 -7.52 -34.81 20.02
N PRO A 15 -7.47 -33.87 20.98
CA PRO A 15 -8.32 -32.70 20.93
C PRO A 15 -7.80 -31.73 19.87
N TRP A 16 -8.66 -31.44 18.90
CA TRP A 16 -8.47 -30.43 17.87
C TRP A 16 -8.31 -29.04 18.53
N ARG A 17 -7.17 -28.39 18.30
CA ARG A 17 -6.92 -27.02 18.76
C ARG A 17 -7.73 -26.03 17.92
N VAL A 18 -8.75 -25.45 18.54
CA VAL A 18 -9.52 -24.31 18.01
C VAL A 18 -8.59 -23.11 17.84
N VAL A 19 -8.56 -22.54 16.63
CA VAL A 19 -7.97 -21.24 16.31
C VAL A 19 -8.64 -20.19 17.21
N ARG A 20 -7.87 -19.63 18.17
CA ARG A 20 -8.35 -18.60 19.09
C ARG A 20 -8.59 -17.32 18.32
N ALA A 21 -9.87 -17.03 18.06
CA ALA A 21 -10.30 -15.74 17.54
C ALA A 21 -10.00 -14.64 18.57
N ARG A 22 -9.35 -13.56 18.09
CA ARG A 22 -9.32 -12.26 18.78
C ARG A 22 -10.76 -11.90 19.23
N GLY A 23 -10.91 -11.46 20.47
CA GLY A 23 -12.23 -11.14 21.04
C GLY A 23 -12.97 -12.27 21.79
N ALA A 24 -12.30 -13.37 22.13
CA ALA A 24 -12.72 -14.25 23.22
C ALA A 24 -12.08 -13.79 24.54
N TRP A 25 -12.50 -12.61 25.02
CA TRP A 25 -12.33 -12.25 26.43
C TRP A 25 -12.97 -13.36 27.29
N ALA A 26 -12.22 -13.84 28.29
CA ALA A 26 -12.56 -14.93 29.21
C ALA A 26 -12.49 -16.36 28.65
N ARG A 27 -11.29 -16.90 28.40
CA ARG A 27 -11.01 -18.34 28.60
C ARG A 27 -9.55 -18.58 28.98
N ARG A 28 -9.20 -18.28 30.24
CA ARG A 28 -8.09 -18.89 30.99
C ARG A 28 -8.32 -18.67 32.50
N HIS A 29 -8.63 -19.79 33.21
CA HIS A 29 -8.74 -19.98 34.67
C HIS A 29 -10.04 -19.44 35.31
N VAL A 30 -10.89 -20.18 36.05
CA VAL A 30 -10.78 -21.44 36.82
C VAL A 30 -12.05 -22.28 36.58
N THR A 31 -11.93 -23.51 36.11
CA THR A 31 -13.02 -24.51 36.18
C THR A 31 -12.57 -25.63 37.12
N PRO A 32 -13.21 -25.86 38.28
CA PRO A 32 -13.20 -27.20 38.85
C PRO A 32 -14.00 -28.12 37.93
N PRO A 33 -13.75 -29.44 37.91
CA PRO A 33 -14.45 -30.36 37.03
C PRO A 33 -15.95 -30.36 37.39
N LEU A 34 -16.80 -29.96 36.45
CA LEU A 34 -18.25 -30.13 36.55
C LEU A 34 -18.57 -31.60 36.26
N THR A 35 -19.01 -32.32 37.28
CA THR A 35 -19.78 -33.57 37.10
C THR A 35 -21.13 -33.25 36.45
N PRO A 36 -21.68 -34.11 35.59
CA PRO A 36 -22.96 -33.87 34.96
C PRO A 36 -24.06 -34.01 36.02
N ALA A 37 -24.76 -32.91 36.31
CA ALA A 37 -26.03 -32.95 37.02
C ALA A 37 -27.16 -33.15 36.00
N GLU A 38 -28.11 -33.97 36.40
CA GLU A 38 -29.16 -34.60 35.61
C GLU A 38 -30.17 -33.59 35.04
N GLY A 39 -30.94 -34.08 34.06
CA GLY A 39 -31.77 -33.28 33.16
C GLY A 39 -32.89 -32.50 33.83
N GLU A 40 -33.16 -31.32 33.27
CA GLU A 40 -34.47 -30.69 33.31
C GLU A 40 -34.88 -30.39 31.87
N ASP A 41 -35.97 -31.04 31.46
CA ASP A 41 -36.60 -30.95 30.15
C ASP A 41 -37.20 -29.56 29.91
N ASP A 42 -36.76 -28.95 28.82
CA ASP A 42 -37.21 -27.66 28.32
C ASP A 42 -38.30 -27.89 27.26
N THR A 43 -39.56 -28.06 27.70
CA THR A 43 -40.72 -27.92 26.80
C THR A 43 -41.85 -27.17 27.48
N ARG A 44 -41.94 -25.85 27.24
CA ARG A 44 -43.21 -25.13 27.12
C ARG A 44 -43.02 -23.84 26.32
N ILE A 45 -43.13 -24.01 25.00
CA ILE A 45 -43.43 -22.95 24.05
C ILE A 45 -44.95 -22.76 24.06
N MET A 46 -45.36 -21.49 24.16
CA MET A 46 -46.63 -20.84 23.81
C MET A 46 -47.88 -21.71 23.59
N LEU A 47 -48.97 -21.36 24.29
CA LEU A 47 -50.32 -21.33 23.72
C LEU A 47 -51.21 -20.34 24.51
N ASP A 48 -51.53 -19.27 23.80
CA ASP A 48 -52.74 -18.41 23.77
C ASP A 48 -53.57 -18.10 25.03
N GLU A 49 -53.74 -16.80 25.26
CA GLU A 49 -54.78 -16.19 26.08
C GLU A 49 -56.12 -16.23 25.34
N ARG A 50 -57.03 -17.12 25.74
CA ARG A 50 -58.49 -16.97 25.63
C ARG A 50 -59.16 -18.18 26.28
N TRP A 51 -60.31 -17.95 26.93
CA TRP A 51 -61.17 -18.92 27.65
C TRP A 51 -60.85 -19.13 29.14
N CYS A 52 -61.39 -18.24 29.97
CA CYS A 52 -61.85 -18.57 31.31
C CYS A 52 -63.26 -17.99 31.49
N ALA A 53 -64.25 -18.72 30.98
CA ALA A 53 -65.65 -18.55 31.34
C ALA A 53 -66.25 -19.95 31.53
N GLY A 54 -66.71 -20.24 32.74
CA GLY A 54 -67.58 -21.38 33.02
C GLY A 54 -66.89 -22.59 33.64
N ALA A 55 -66.95 -22.69 34.97
CA ALA A 55 -67.49 -23.84 35.70
C ALA A 55 -66.94 -23.84 37.13
N GLY A 56 -67.76 -23.33 38.05
CA GLY A 56 -67.60 -23.65 39.46
C GLY A 56 -68.08 -25.08 39.75
N MET A 57 -67.63 -25.56 40.90
CA MET A 57 -68.33 -26.54 41.75
C MET A 57 -68.22 -28.02 41.33
N LEU A 58 -67.26 -28.73 41.91
CA LEU A 58 -67.47 -29.95 42.73
C LEU A 58 -66.08 -30.50 43.13
N PHE A 59 -65.83 -30.61 44.44
CA PHE A 59 -65.27 -31.79 45.13
C PHE A 59 -64.73 -31.39 46.51
N LEU A 60 -65.64 -31.36 47.47
CA LEU A 60 -65.38 -31.65 48.88
C LEU A 60 -65.59 -33.16 49.07
N LEU A 61 -64.57 -33.86 49.58
CA LEU A 61 -64.60 -35.07 50.45
C LEU A 61 -63.54 -36.12 50.06
N CYS A 62 -62.44 -36.12 50.83
CA CYS A 62 -61.51 -37.19 51.25
C CYS A 62 -60.17 -36.47 51.53
N GLY A 63 -59.71 -36.33 52.78
CA GLY A 63 -59.41 -37.44 53.68
C GLY A 63 -57.90 -37.72 53.59
N SER A 64 -57.12 -37.03 54.42
CA SER A 64 -55.81 -37.47 54.93
C SER A 64 -54.78 -38.01 53.93
N LEU A 65 -54.16 -37.14 53.14
CA LEU A 65 -52.78 -37.30 52.67
C LEU A 65 -52.16 -35.91 52.68
N GLY A 66 -51.14 -35.71 53.53
CA GLY A 66 -50.46 -34.42 53.66
C GLY A 66 -49.96 -33.97 52.30
N TRP A 67 -50.47 -32.83 51.81
CA TRP A 67 -49.79 -32.10 50.75
C TRP A 67 -48.43 -31.72 51.29
N PRO A 68 -47.34 -32.19 50.68
CA PRO A 68 -46.06 -31.79 51.15
C PRO A 68 -45.87 -30.33 50.68
N ALA A 69 -45.71 -29.44 51.65
CA ALA A 69 -45.35 -28.05 51.42
C ALA A 69 -43.92 -28.01 50.85
N TRP A 70 -43.79 -28.18 49.54
CA TRP A 70 -42.58 -27.83 48.78
C TRP A 70 -42.97 -27.11 47.49
N ALA A 71 -43.71 -26.01 47.64
CA ALA A 71 -43.38 -24.85 46.83
C ALA A 71 -42.13 -24.23 47.46
N ALA A 72 -40.95 -24.79 47.17
CA ALA A 72 -39.71 -24.08 47.39
C ALA A 72 -39.83 -22.81 46.56
N THR A 73 -40.07 -21.67 47.23
CA THR A 73 -39.97 -20.37 46.59
C THR A 73 -38.61 -20.33 45.90
N PRO A 74 -38.54 -20.13 44.57
CA PRO A 74 -37.26 -20.16 43.88
C PRO A 74 -36.35 -19.14 44.57
N SER A 75 -35.30 -19.62 45.22
CA SER A 75 -34.36 -18.77 45.93
C SER A 75 -33.84 -17.75 44.94
N ARG A 76 -33.90 -16.46 45.30
CA ARG A 76 -33.38 -15.40 44.42
C ARG A 76 -31.97 -15.80 43.99
N PRO A 77 -31.65 -15.77 42.68
CA PRO A 77 -30.37 -16.24 42.17
C PRO A 77 -29.26 -15.45 42.86
N ASP A 78 -28.24 -16.14 43.39
CA ASP A 78 -27.06 -15.54 44.00
C ASP A 78 -26.12 -14.94 42.93
N THR A 79 -25.09 -14.19 43.35
CA THR A 79 -24.14 -13.54 42.43
C THR A 79 -23.46 -14.56 41.51
N ALA A 80 -23.11 -15.73 42.04
CA ALA A 80 -22.48 -16.81 41.27
C ALA A 80 -23.44 -17.42 40.22
N SER A 81 -24.73 -17.56 40.53
CA SER A 81 -25.75 -17.98 39.57
C SER A 81 -25.99 -16.92 38.50
N LEU A 82 -26.10 -15.64 38.88
CA LEU A 82 -26.24 -14.52 37.94
C LEU A 82 -25.04 -14.45 36.98
N TYR A 83 -23.82 -14.58 37.50
CA TYR A 83 -22.60 -14.63 36.70
C TYR A 83 -22.60 -15.81 35.70
N ARG A 84 -22.90 -17.03 36.16
CA ARG A 84 -22.97 -18.21 35.28
C ARG A 84 -24.05 -18.07 34.20
N ARG A 85 -25.22 -17.53 34.55
CA ARG A 85 -26.30 -17.24 33.60
C ARG A 85 -25.87 -16.21 32.57
N ALA A 86 -25.18 -15.15 33.00
CA ALA A 86 -24.64 -14.16 32.08
C ALA A 86 -23.69 -14.79 31.06
N LEU A 87 -22.71 -15.57 31.50
CA LEU A 87 -21.79 -16.27 30.60
C LEU A 87 -22.52 -17.21 29.63
N ALA A 88 -23.53 -17.94 30.11
CA ALA A 88 -24.35 -18.81 29.27
C ALA A 88 -25.14 -18.01 28.21
N TYR A 89 -25.66 -16.84 28.57
CA TYR A 89 -26.31 -15.95 27.61
C TYR A 89 -25.31 -15.36 26.61
N GLU A 90 -24.14 -14.92 27.05
CA GLU A 90 -23.10 -14.40 26.15
C GLU A 90 -22.66 -15.43 25.12
N ALA A 91 -22.59 -16.71 25.50
CA ALA A 91 -22.25 -17.81 24.60
C ALA A 91 -23.26 -17.95 23.44
N ARG A 92 -24.53 -17.55 23.64
CA ARG A 92 -25.58 -17.59 22.60
C ARG A 92 -25.47 -16.44 21.61
N ASN A 93 -24.87 -15.31 22.01
CA ASN A 93 -24.51 -14.16 21.17
C ASN A 93 -25.64 -13.55 20.29
N THR A 94 -26.91 -13.69 20.68
CA THR A 94 -28.06 -12.99 20.09
C THR A 94 -28.28 -11.63 20.76
N PHE A 95 -29.01 -10.71 20.12
CA PHE A 95 -29.37 -9.41 20.71
C PHE A 95 -30.04 -9.57 22.08
N GLU A 96 -31.06 -10.43 22.15
CA GLU A 96 -31.81 -10.71 23.38
C GLU A 96 -30.92 -11.37 24.44
N SER A 97 -30.04 -12.30 24.06
CA SER A 97 -29.11 -12.90 25.02
C SER A 97 -28.10 -11.89 25.57
N ARG A 98 -27.62 -10.93 24.76
CA ARG A 98 -26.73 -9.85 25.24
C ARG A 98 -27.46 -8.92 26.21
N ARG A 99 -28.73 -8.61 25.95
CA ARG A 99 -29.57 -7.83 26.88
C ARG A 99 -29.71 -8.55 28.23
N ARG A 100 -30.04 -9.85 28.21
CA ARG A 100 -30.16 -10.67 29.43
C ARG A 100 -28.83 -10.86 30.17
N ALA A 101 -27.73 -11.02 29.44
CA ALA A 101 -26.39 -11.10 30.03
C ALA A 101 -26.03 -9.80 30.77
N ARG A 102 -26.34 -8.66 30.15
CA ARG A 102 -26.13 -7.33 30.76
C ARG A 102 -26.92 -7.18 32.04
N GLU A 103 -28.20 -7.53 32.03
CA GLU A 103 -29.07 -7.47 33.21
C GLU A 103 -28.53 -8.36 34.35
N CYS A 104 -28.13 -9.60 34.03
CA CYS A 104 -27.54 -10.49 35.03
C CYS A 104 -26.24 -9.94 35.63
N LEU A 105 -25.37 -9.34 34.82
CA LEU A 105 -24.09 -8.76 35.27
C LEU A 105 -24.27 -7.43 36.02
N GLU A 106 -25.22 -6.60 35.62
CA GLU A 106 -25.59 -5.37 36.35
C GLU A 106 -26.13 -5.73 37.74
N GLU A 107 -27.00 -6.74 37.83
CA GLU A 107 -27.51 -7.21 39.12
C GLU A 107 -26.39 -7.85 39.97
N ALA A 108 -25.52 -8.66 39.36
CA ALA A 108 -24.39 -9.27 40.05
C ALA A 108 -23.43 -8.22 40.63
N THR A 109 -23.10 -7.19 39.84
CA THR A 109 -22.22 -6.10 40.28
C THR A 109 -22.89 -5.11 41.23
N ALA A 110 -24.22 -5.02 41.25
CA ALA A 110 -24.96 -4.25 42.25
C ALA A 110 -24.93 -4.93 43.63
N ARG A 111 -24.97 -6.28 43.66
CA ARG A 111 -24.92 -7.07 44.90
C ARG A 111 -23.51 -7.19 45.45
N GLU A 112 -22.53 -7.40 44.58
CA GLU A 112 -21.11 -7.47 44.95
C GLU A 112 -20.30 -6.48 44.10
N PRO A 113 -20.21 -5.21 44.52
CA PRO A 113 -19.51 -4.17 43.76
C PRO A 113 -18.01 -4.44 43.56
N ASP A 114 -17.41 -5.24 44.44
CA ASP A 114 -15.96 -5.52 44.46
C ASP A 114 -15.61 -6.86 43.81
N ASN A 115 -16.59 -7.56 43.23
CA ASN A 115 -16.36 -8.81 42.52
C ASN A 115 -15.65 -8.55 41.18
N VAL A 116 -14.34 -8.79 41.15
CA VAL A 116 -13.47 -8.55 39.98
C VAL A 116 -13.96 -9.26 38.73
N SER A 117 -14.39 -10.52 38.83
CA SER A 117 -14.86 -11.30 37.68
C SER A 117 -16.12 -10.70 37.08
N CYS A 118 -17.11 -10.32 37.90
CA CYS A 118 -18.33 -9.68 37.44
C CYS A 118 -18.06 -8.31 36.79
N GLN A 119 -17.18 -7.49 37.39
CA GLN A 119 -16.79 -6.19 36.84
C GLN A 119 -16.06 -6.34 35.49
N LEU A 120 -15.15 -7.31 35.36
CA LEU A 120 -14.44 -7.61 34.11
C LEU A 120 -15.41 -8.02 32.99
N GLU A 121 -16.30 -8.98 33.25
CA GLU A 121 -17.27 -9.43 32.24
C GLU A 121 -18.23 -8.31 31.84
N LEU A 122 -18.71 -7.51 32.81
CA LEU A 122 -19.59 -6.38 32.50
C LEU A 122 -18.88 -5.33 31.66
N GLY A 123 -17.61 -5.04 31.96
CA GLY A 123 -16.76 -4.17 31.14
C GLY A 123 -16.60 -4.69 29.71
N GLY A 124 -16.29 -5.98 29.57
CA GLY A 124 -16.18 -6.64 28.27
C GLY A 124 -17.49 -6.64 27.47
N LEU A 125 -18.63 -6.85 28.15
CA LEU A 125 -19.94 -6.78 27.53
C LEU A 125 -20.27 -5.37 27.05
N TYR A 126 -20.07 -4.35 27.89
CA TYR A 126 -20.25 -2.95 27.50
C TYR A 126 -19.35 -2.55 26.34
N TYR A 127 -18.09 -2.99 26.32
CA TYR A 127 -17.17 -2.74 25.22
C TYR A 127 -17.70 -3.31 23.90
N ARG A 128 -18.18 -4.57 23.92
CA ARG A 128 -18.76 -5.24 22.75
C ARG A 128 -20.08 -4.61 22.29
N MET A 129 -20.83 -4.01 23.21
CA MET A 129 -22.05 -3.25 22.90
C MET A 129 -21.77 -1.81 22.44
N GLY A 130 -20.51 -1.35 22.46
CA GLY A 130 -20.14 0.01 22.07
C GLY A 130 -20.32 1.07 23.17
N PHE A 131 -20.70 0.67 24.38
CA PHE A 131 -20.84 1.55 25.54
C PHE A 131 -19.47 1.86 26.18
N LEU A 132 -18.59 2.54 25.43
CA LEU A 132 -17.17 2.73 25.79
C LEU A 132 -16.97 3.43 27.13
N LYS A 133 -17.80 4.43 27.45
CA LYS A 133 -17.73 5.13 28.75
C LYS A 133 -18.01 4.19 29.92
N LEU A 134 -19.04 3.35 29.81
CA LEU A 134 -19.39 2.38 30.84
C LEU A 134 -18.34 1.27 30.92
N ALA A 135 -17.85 0.77 29.78
CA ALA A 135 -16.78 -0.21 29.73
C ALA A 135 -15.52 0.28 30.47
N ARG A 136 -15.11 1.53 30.20
CA ARG A 136 -13.96 2.17 30.87
C ARG A 136 -14.14 2.20 32.39
N GLN A 137 -15.30 2.66 32.88
CA GLN A 137 -15.58 2.73 34.32
C GLN A 137 -15.45 1.35 34.99
N ARG A 138 -15.93 0.28 34.33
CA ARG A 138 -15.82 -1.09 34.86
C ARG A 138 -14.37 -1.57 34.90
N PHE A 139 -13.59 -1.35 33.83
CA PHE A 139 -12.18 -1.73 33.84
C PHE A 139 -11.32 -0.89 34.81
N GLU A 140 -11.61 0.40 34.95
CA GLU A 140 -10.98 1.26 35.97
C GLU A 140 -11.27 0.76 37.39
N ARG A 141 -12.51 0.30 37.64
CA ARG A 141 -12.86 -0.32 38.92
C ARG A 141 -12.05 -1.59 39.15
N VAL A 142 -11.92 -2.47 38.14
CA VAL A 142 -11.09 -3.68 38.27
C VAL A 142 -9.64 -3.32 38.53
N ARG A 143 -9.09 -2.33 37.83
CA ARG A 143 -7.71 -1.87 38.04
C ARG A 143 -7.50 -1.35 39.47
N ALA A 144 -8.49 -0.69 40.06
CA ALA A 144 -8.42 -0.23 41.45
C ALA A 144 -8.48 -1.40 42.45
N LEU A 145 -9.28 -2.43 42.17
CA LEU A 145 -9.45 -3.61 43.03
C LEU A 145 -8.27 -4.60 42.89
N ASN A 146 -7.72 -4.74 41.69
CA ASN A 146 -6.63 -5.63 41.34
C ASN A 146 -5.70 -4.98 40.30
N PRO A 147 -4.68 -4.22 40.75
CA PRO A 147 -3.76 -3.49 39.86
C PRO A 147 -2.94 -4.38 38.91
N ASN A 148 -2.73 -5.65 39.29
CA ASN A 148 -1.95 -6.64 38.53
C ASN A 148 -2.85 -7.54 37.67
N ASN A 149 -4.08 -7.11 37.37
CA ASN A 149 -4.96 -7.83 36.45
C ASN A 149 -4.67 -7.40 34.99
N PRO A 150 -4.06 -8.26 34.15
CA PRO A 150 -3.72 -7.91 32.78
C PRO A 150 -4.96 -7.76 31.89
N GLU A 151 -6.07 -8.46 32.19
CA GLU A 151 -7.32 -8.31 31.46
C GLU A 151 -7.86 -6.88 31.58
N ALA A 152 -7.92 -6.31 32.77
CA ALA A 152 -8.37 -4.92 32.97
C ALA A 152 -7.51 -3.93 32.17
N ARG A 153 -6.19 -4.13 32.14
CA ARG A 153 -5.25 -3.34 31.35
C ARG A 153 -5.54 -3.45 29.85
N ILE A 154 -5.65 -4.67 29.33
CA ILE A 154 -6.05 -4.92 27.93
C ILE A 154 -7.40 -4.26 27.60
N GLY A 155 -8.37 -4.33 28.51
CA GLY A 155 -9.71 -3.78 28.33
C GLY A 155 -9.70 -2.26 28.22
N LEU A 156 -8.91 -1.59 29.07
CA LEU A 156 -8.67 -0.15 28.97
C LEU A 156 -7.93 0.21 27.68
N GLY A 157 -6.89 -0.55 27.32
CA GLY A 157 -6.15 -0.39 26.07
C GLY A 157 -7.07 -0.44 24.84
N GLN A 158 -7.99 -1.41 24.80
CA GLN A 158 -9.00 -1.55 23.75
C GLN A 158 -10.01 -0.40 23.71
N VAL A 159 -10.45 0.10 24.87
CA VAL A 159 -11.34 1.27 24.93
C VAL A 159 -10.63 2.50 24.36
N TRP A 160 -9.39 2.76 24.78
CA TRP A 160 -8.60 3.88 24.27
C TRP A 160 -8.27 3.75 22.78
N LEU A 161 -8.04 2.52 22.29
CA LEU A 161 -7.89 2.25 20.86
C LEU A 161 -9.14 2.64 20.08
N ARG A 162 -10.34 2.33 20.60
CA ARG A 162 -11.59 2.75 19.93
C ARG A 162 -11.78 4.26 19.92
N ASP A 163 -11.38 4.94 20.99
CA ASP A 163 -11.38 6.41 21.02
C ASP A 163 -10.36 6.98 20.02
N TYR A 164 -9.16 6.39 19.91
CA TYR A 164 -8.18 6.73 18.86
C TYR A 164 -8.76 6.55 17.46
N LEU A 165 -9.30 5.38 17.10
CA LEU A 165 -9.82 5.14 15.74
C LEU A 165 -11.02 6.00 15.36
N LYS A 166 -11.66 6.63 16.36
CA LYS A 166 -12.80 7.52 16.18
C LYS A 166 -12.36 8.96 15.90
N TYR A 167 -11.32 9.44 16.58
CA TYR A 167 -10.91 10.84 16.57
C TYR A 167 -9.50 11.10 16.04
N LEU A 168 -8.73 10.03 15.80
CA LEU A 168 -7.28 10.05 15.60
C LEU A 168 -6.53 10.87 16.68
N ASP A 169 -7.07 10.82 17.91
CA ASP A 169 -6.50 11.53 19.05
C ASP A 169 -5.24 10.83 19.57
N LEU A 170 -4.08 11.49 19.38
CA LEU A 170 -2.79 10.97 19.85
C LEU A 170 -2.76 10.76 21.37
N GLY A 171 -3.53 11.51 22.15
CA GLY A 171 -3.63 11.30 23.60
C GLY A 171 -4.36 10.00 23.96
N SER A 172 -5.34 9.58 23.16
CA SER A 172 -5.99 8.28 23.30
C SER A 172 -5.10 7.15 22.80
N LEU A 173 -4.31 7.37 21.73
CA LEU A 173 -3.29 6.43 21.28
C LEU A 173 -2.24 6.16 22.37
N ASP A 174 -1.71 7.20 23.00
CA ASP A 174 -0.70 7.08 24.08
C ASP A 174 -1.24 6.33 25.29
N ARG A 175 -2.49 6.61 25.68
CA ARG A 175 -3.15 5.86 26.75
C ARG A 175 -3.39 4.41 26.38
N SER A 176 -3.74 4.12 25.12
CA SER A 176 -3.89 2.74 24.65
C SER A 176 -2.56 1.98 24.76
N ILE A 177 -1.47 2.54 24.22
CA ILE A 177 -0.12 1.97 24.30
C ILE A 177 0.29 1.73 25.75
N ALA A 178 0.10 2.72 26.62
CA ALA A 178 0.48 2.60 28.03
C ALA A 178 -0.24 1.43 28.73
N GLU A 179 -1.54 1.24 28.52
CA GLU A 179 -2.27 0.12 29.15
C GLU A 179 -1.83 -1.24 28.58
N PHE A 180 -1.55 -1.34 27.28
CA PHE A 180 -1.02 -2.57 26.70
C PHE A 180 0.42 -2.87 27.16
N ASP A 181 1.26 -1.85 27.31
CA ASP A 181 2.62 -1.98 27.86
C ASP A 181 2.58 -2.51 29.30
N GLU A 182 1.64 -2.04 30.13
CA GLU A 182 1.40 -2.59 31.47
C GLU A 182 0.96 -4.06 31.40
N ALA A 183 0.07 -4.41 30.47
CA ALA A 183 -0.40 -5.78 30.30
C ALA A 183 0.74 -6.75 29.94
N VAL A 184 1.62 -6.39 28.99
CA VAL A 184 2.76 -7.23 28.61
C VAL A 184 3.85 -7.26 29.68
N ARG A 185 3.96 -6.26 30.55
CA ARG A 185 4.85 -6.36 31.71
C ARG A 185 4.34 -7.35 32.74
N ILE A 186 3.02 -7.36 32.99
CA ILE A 186 2.40 -8.32 33.91
C ILE A 186 2.50 -9.74 33.33
N ARG A 187 2.34 -9.91 32.02
CA ARG A 187 2.40 -11.21 31.34
C ARG A 187 3.31 -11.15 30.09
N PRO A 188 4.65 -11.19 30.26
CA PRO A 188 5.60 -11.03 29.15
C PRO A 188 5.61 -12.19 28.14
N GLY A 189 5.12 -13.36 28.54
CA GLY A 189 4.95 -14.51 27.64
C GLY A 189 3.62 -14.51 26.87
N ASP A 190 2.80 -13.46 26.97
CA ASP A 190 1.53 -13.38 26.23
C ASP A 190 1.74 -12.81 24.83
N CYS A 191 1.62 -13.67 23.82
CA CYS A 191 1.72 -13.25 22.42
C CYS A 191 0.66 -12.17 22.08
N ASP A 192 -0.58 -12.30 22.58
CA ASP A 192 -1.67 -11.38 22.25
C ASP A 192 -1.38 -9.93 22.67
N GLY A 193 -0.82 -9.73 23.87
CA GLY A 193 -0.48 -8.40 24.35
C GLY A 193 0.58 -7.71 23.49
N TRP A 194 1.60 -8.45 23.04
CA TRP A 194 2.60 -7.92 22.12
C TRP A 194 2.02 -7.62 20.74
N LEU A 195 1.13 -8.49 20.22
CA LEU A 195 0.44 -8.26 18.95
C LEU A 195 -0.46 -7.03 18.96
N ASP A 196 -1.06 -6.70 20.10
CA ASP A 196 -1.92 -5.52 20.23
C ASP A 196 -1.10 -4.22 20.28
N LEU A 197 0.17 -4.26 20.70
CA LEU A 197 1.07 -3.10 20.70
C LEU A 197 1.59 -2.72 19.30
N VAL A 198 1.93 -3.71 18.47
CA VAL A 198 2.58 -3.49 17.16
C VAL A 198 1.84 -2.46 16.29
N PRO A 199 0.54 -2.58 16.00
CA PRO A 199 -0.16 -1.61 15.15
C PRO A 199 -0.17 -0.22 15.77
N LEU A 200 -0.30 -0.10 17.10
CA LEU A 200 -0.34 1.17 17.80
C LEU A 200 1.00 1.90 17.76
N LEU A 201 2.10 1.15 17.90
CA LEU A 201 3.45 1.69 17.82
C LEU A 201 3.78 2.16 16.40
N VAL A 202 3.21 1.53 15.37
CA VAL A 202 3.31 2.00 13.98
C VAL A 202 2.51 3.29 13.78
N GLU A 203 1.27 3.37 14.28
CA GLU A 203 0.46 4.60 14.26
C GLU A 203 1.15 5.75 15.02
N LYS A 204 1.86 5.43 16.11
CA LYS A 204 2.64 6.40 16.89
C LYS A 204 3.95 6.84 16.18
N HIS A 205 4.20 6.36 14.97
CA HIS A 205 5.43 6.58 14.21
C HIS A 205 6.69 6.09 14.94
N ASN A 206 6.58 5.01 15.72
CA ASN A 206 7.70 4.35 16.38
C ASN A 206 7.90 2.91 15.87
N PRO A 207 8.33 2.73 14.61
CA PRO A 207 8.43 1.42 13.99
C PRO A 207 9.54 0.54 14.61
N ARG A 208 10.55 1.15 15.25
CA ARG A 208 11.60 0.40 15.95
C ARG A 208 11.05 -0.31 17.20
N ALA A 209 10.21 0.39 17.98
CA ALA A 209 9.52 -0.23 19.10
C ALA A 209 8.51 -1.29 18.61
N ALA A 210 7.79 -1.01 17.52
CA ALA A 210 6.90 -1.99 16.89
C ALA A 210 7.66 -3.27 16.49
N LEU A 211 8.86 -3.14 15.92
CA LEU A 211 9.69 -4.29 15.55
C LEU A 211 10.14 -5.08 16.78
N ALA A 212 10.51 -4.41 17.87
CA ALA A 212 10.84 -5.06 19.12
C ALA A 212 9.64 -5.84 19.70
N ALA A 213 8.45 -5.23 19.72
CA ALA A 213 7.21 -5.87 20.15
C ALA A 213 6.85 -7.08 19.26
N ALA A 214 6.99 -6.96 17.94
CA ALA A 214 6.73 -8.04 17.01
C ALA A 214 7.69 -9.23 17.20
N ARG A 215 8.97 -8.97 17.47
CA ARG A 215 9.94 -10.03 17.84
C ARG A 215 9.52 -10.73 19.12
N ARG A 216 9.09 -9.99 20.15
CA ARG A 216 8.55 -10.58 21.39
C ARG A 216 7.30 -11.42 21.15
N ALA A 217 6.38 -10.97 20.30
CA ALA A 217 5.20 -11.74 19.92
C ALA A 217 5.57 -13.07 19.27
N ARG A 218 6.53 -13.05 18.34
CA ARG A 218 7.04 -14.26 17.65
C ARG A 218 7.73 -15.21 18.63
N ASP A 219 8.55 -14.67 19.54
CA ASP A 219 9.27 -15.50 20.51
C ASP A 219 8.30 -16.14 21.53
N ALA A 220 7.20 -15.45 21.87
CA ALA A 220 6.15 -15.95 22.75
C ALA A 220 5.31 -17.08 22.12
N ASP A 221 5.04 -17.01 20.81
CA ASP A 221 4.35 -18.08 20.07
C ASP A 221 4.88 -18.20 18.61
N PRO A 222 5.93 -19.00 18.39
CA PRO A 222 6.55 -19.13 17.06
C PRO A 222 5.65 -19.79 16.00
N ALA A 223 4.63 -20.54 16.43
CA ALA A 223 3.71 -21.23 15.52
C ALA A 223 2.58 -20.31 15.03
N ARG A 224 2.45 -19.11 15.61
CA ARG A 224 1.35 -18.20 15.36
C ARG A 224 1.59 -17.32 14.13
N PRO A 225 0.78 -17.42 13.07
CA PRO A 225 1.00 -16.65 11.84
C PRO A 225 0.82 -15.14 12.04
N GLU A 226 -0.05 -14.71 12.97
CA GLU A 226 -0.21 -13.28 13.28
C GLU A 226 1.07 -12.64 13.85
N ALA A 227 1.90 -13.40 14.55
CA ALA A 227 3.20 -12.91 15.05
C ALA A 227 4.21 -12.70 13.92
N LEU A 228 4.18 -13.56 12.90
CA LEU A 228 4.97 -13.37 11.68
C LEU A 228 4.43 -12.22 10.83
N LEU A 229 3.11 -12.04 10.73
CA LEU A 229 2.52 -10.85 10.09
C LEU A 229 2.97 -9.56 10.78
N ALA A 230 2.91 -9.53 12.12
CA ALA A 230 3.37 -8.38 12.89
C ALA A 230 4.86 -8.10 12.67
N LEU A 231 5.69 -9.15 12.57
CA LEU A 231 7.11 -9.01 12.25
C LEU A 231 7.32 -8.43 10.84
N GLY A 232 6.62 -8.96 9.83
CA GLY A 232 6.73 -8.49 8.46
C GLY A 232 6.29 -7.03 8.32
N HIS A 233 5.18 -6.67 8.94
CA HIS A 233 4.68 -5.31 8.98
C HIS A 233 5.67 -4.36 9.67
N ALA A 234 6.13 -4.68 10.87
CA ALA A 234 7.07 -3.82 11.59
C ALA A 234 8.45 -3.73 10.91
N ALA A 235 8.93 -4.82 10.30
CA ALA A 235 10.16 -4.84 9.51
C ALA A 235 10.06 -3.90 8.30
N PHE A 236 8.94 -3.96 7.56
CA PHE A 236 8.70 -3.06 6.45
C PHE A 236 8.69 -1.59 6.90
N ARG A 237 8.02 -1.29 8.02
CA ARG A 237 7.94 0.08 8.56
C ARG A 237 9.27 0.64 9.06
N VAL A 238 10.28 -0.18 9.36
CA VAL A 238 11.66 0.29 9.63
C VAL A 238 12.54 0.36 8.38
N GLY A 239 12.03 -0.06 7.21
CA GLY A 239 12.78 -0.13 5.95
C GLY A 239 13.53 -1.46 5.71
N ASP A 240 13.32 -2.47 6.56
CA ASP A 240 13.90 -3.81 6.38
C ASP A 240 13.01 -4.65 5.44
N VAL A 241 13.14 -4.36 4.15
CA VAL A 241 12.32 -4.92 3.07
C VAL A 241 12.50 -6.44 2.95
N SER A 242 13.73 -6.93 3.11
CA SER A 242 14.03 -8.35 2.97
C SER A 242 13.45 -9.19 4.11
N THR A 243 13.58 -8.73 5.36
CA THR A 243 12.91 -9.40 6.49
C THR A 243 11.39 -9.34 6.35
N ALA A 244 10.86 -8.23 5.82
CA ALA A 244 9.43 -8.09 5.59
C ALA A 244 8.88 -9.13 4.60
N ASP A 245 9.51 -9.25 3.43
CA ASP A 245 9.12 -10.23 2.40
C ASP A 245 9.17 -11.66 2.94
N ALA A 246 10.28 -12.04 3.58
CA ALA A 246 10.43 -13.37 4.17
C ALA A 246 9.34 -13.68 5.20
N ALA A 247 9.04 -12.73 6.10
CA ALA A 247 8.02 -12.90 7.14
C ALA A 247 6.61 -13.00 6.54
N PHE A 248 6.27 -12.17 5.55
CA PHE A 248 4.95 -12.24 4.90
C PHE A 248 4.78 -13.55 4.11
N ARG A 249 5.80 -13.97 3.36
CA ARG A 249 5.76 -15.23 2.60
C ARG A 249 5.58 -16.44 3.50
N ASP A 250 6.11 -16.40 4.71
CA ASP A 250 5.92 -17.48 5.68
C ASP A 250 4.56 -17.40 6.39
N ALA A 251 4.12 -16.19 6.75
CA ALA A 251 2.88 -15.97 7.49
C ALA A 251 1.63 -16.25 6.65
N ILE A 252 1.55 -15.69 5.45
CA ILE A 252 0.33 -15.64 4.64
C ILE A 252 -0.25 -17.03 4.35
N PRO A 253 0.54 -18.04 3.93
CA PRO A 253 0.01 -19.40 3.68
C PRO A 253 -0.61 -20.06 4.91
N ARG A 254 -0.11 -19.73 6.11
CA ARG A 254 -0.51 -20.31 7.40
C ARG A 254 -1.77 -19.66 7.98
N LEU A 255 -2.23 -18.54 7.42
CA LEU A 255 -3.42 -17.84 7.89
C LEU A 255 -4.72 -18.62 7.58
N PRO A 256 -5.79 -18.41 8.38
CA PRO A 256 -7.13 -18.85 8.00
C PRO A 256 -7.51 -18.36 6.61
N ARG A 257 -8.24 -19.19 5.85
CA ARG A 257 -8.55 -18.95 4.42
C ARG A 257 -9.11 -17.55 4.16
N GLU A 258 -9.98 -17.06 5.03
CA GLU A 258 -10.70 -15.79 4.87
C GLU A 258 -9.78 -14.58 5.10
N VAL A 259 -8.79 -14.73 5.99
CA VAL A 259 -7.76 -13.70 6.22
C VAL A 259 -6.72 -13.75 5.13
N ARG A 260 -6.25 -14.95 4.77
CA ARG A 260 -5.31 -15.18 3.65
C ARG A 260 -5.84 -14.58 2.34
N ALA A 261 -7.13 -14.75 2.07
CA ALA A 261 -7.76 -14.19 0.87
C ALA A 261 -7.57 -12.67 0.76
N ARG A 262 -7.53 -11.94 1.88
CA ARG A 262 -7.34 -10.48 1.88
C ARG A 262 -5.92 -10.04 1.48
N PHE A 263 -4.92 -10.92 1.59
CA PHE A 263 -3.56 -10.65 1.12
C PHE A 263 -3.37 -11.02 -0.36
N GLN A 264 -4.25 -11.88 -0.89
CA GLN A 264 -4.19 -12.41 -2.25
C GLN A 264 -5.17 -11.69 -3.19
N ASP A 265 -6.16 -10.98 -2.65
CA ASP A 265 -7.17 -10.27 -3.42
C ASP A 265 -6.76 -8.83 -3.74
N ILE A 266 -6.34 -8.61 -4.98
CA ILE A 266 -5.98 -7.28 -5.49
C ILE A 266 -7.20 -6.40 -5.81
N ALA A 267 -8.44 -6.89 -5.72
CA ALA A 267 -9.64 -6.12 -6.07
C ALA A 267 -9.77 -4.74 -5.39
N PRO A 268 -9.31 -4.53 -4.13
CA PRO A 268 -9.34 -3.19 -3.53
C PRO A 268 -8.50 -2.16 -4.29
N VAL A 269 -7.41 -2.59 -4.92
CA VAL A 269 -6.40 -1.73 -5.53
C VAL A 269 -6.31 -1.88 -7.05
N ALA A 270 -6.94 -2.88 -7.63
CA ALA A 270 -6.97 -3.10 -9.07
C ALA A 270 -8.12 -2.33 -9.75
N SER A 271 -8.02 -2.17 -11.07
CA SER A 271 -9.12 -1.58 -11.85
C SER A 271 -10.34 -2.50 -11.87
N GLU A 272 -11.52 -1.96 -12.19
CA GLU A 272 -12.74 -2.78 -12.36
C GLU A 272 -12.56 -3.86 -13.44
N ARG A 273 -11.84 -3.53 -14.52
CA ARG A 273 -11.51 -4.46 -15.60
C ARG A 273 -10.66 -5.62 -15.09
N ASP A 274 -9.59 -5.33 -14.35
CA ASP A 274 -8.67 -6.35 -13.83
C ASP A 274 -9.34 -7.20 -12.76
N THR A 275 -10.16 -6.57 -11.92
CA THR A 275 -10.97 -7.26 -10.90
C THR A 275 -11.99 -8.21 -11.56
N ALA A 276 -12.68 -7.76 -12.61
CA ALA A 276 -13.61 -8.59 -13.36
C ALA A 276 -12.91 -9.75 -14.06
N ALA A 277 -11.70 -9.52 -14.61
CA ALA A 277 -10.87 -10.56 -15.20
C ALA A 277 -10.45 -11.60 -14.15
N LEU A 278 -9.88 -11.16 -13.02
CA LEU A 278 -9.44 -12.03 -11.92
C LEU A 278 -10.57 -12.94 -11.42
N ARG A 279 -11.80 -12.41 -11.27
CA ARG A 279 -12.96 -13.18 -10.80
C ARG A 279 -13.37 -14.31 -11.75
N ARG A 280 -13.11 -14.17 -13.05
CA ARG A 280 -13.45 -15.18 -14.07
C ARG A 280 -12.41 -16.30 -14.18
N LEU A 281 -11.18 -16.07 -13.71
CA LEU A 281 -10.09 -17.05 -13.80
C LEU A 281 -10.26 -18.21 -12.80
N PRO A 282 -9.78 -19.42 -13.15
CA PRO A 282 -9.66 -20.53 -12.20
C PRO A 282 -8.58 -20.23 -11.14
N PRO A 283 -8.63 -20.86 -9.94
CA PRO A 283 -7.71 -20.54 -8.84
C PRO A 283 -6.22 -20.59 -9.16
N THR A 284 -5.79 -21.53 -10.01
CA THR A 284 -4.38 -21.68 -10.44
C THR A 284 -3.89 -20.49 -11.26
N GLU A 285 -4.74 -19.94 -12.12
CA GLU A 285 -4.41 -18.80 -12.96
C GLU A 285 -4.53 -17.46 -12.21
N ARG A 286 -5.35 -17.40 -11.15
CA ARG A 286 -5.46 -16.21 -10.29
C ARG A 286 -4.13 -15.84 -9.64
N GLU A 287 -3.39 -16.84 -9.15
CA GLU A 287 -2.09 -16.59 -8.51
C GLU A 287 -1.09 -15.97 -9.49
N GLU A 288 -1.02 -16.48 -10.72
CA GLU A 288 -0.15 -15.91 -11.75
C GLU A 288 -0.63 -14.51 -12.17
N PHE A 289 -1.94 -14.30 -12.29
CA PHE A 289 -2.50 -12.99 -12.58
C PHE A 289 -2.11 -11.96 -11.51
N VAL A 290 -2.21 -12.31 -10.23
CA VAL A 290 -1.83 -11.45 -9.10
C VAL A 290 -0.32 -11.20 -9.10
N ARG A 291 0.51 -12.22 -9.37
CA ARG A 291 1.97 -12.04 -9.52
C ARG A 291 2.29 -11.03 -10.63
N ARG A 292 1.69 -11.19 -11.81
CA ARG A 292 1.89 -10.26 -12.93
C ARG A 292 1.41 -8.85 -12.60
N PHE A 293 0.26 -8.71 -11.94
CA PHE A 293 -0.24 -7.41 -11.48
C PHE A 293 0.80 -6.68 -10.63
N TRP A 294 1.38 -7.35 -9.63
CA TRP A 294 2.40 -6.71 -8.80
C TRP A 294 3.70 -6.43 -9.56
N LYS A 295 4.16 -7.32 -10.44
CA LYS A 295 5.31 -7.05 -11.33
C LYS A 295 5.12 -5.81 -12.21
N GLU A 296 3.92 -5.58 -12.71
CA GLU A 296 3.60 -4.36 -13.50
C GLU A 296 3.61 -3.09 -12.65
N HIS A 297 3.35 -3.22 -11.35
CA HIS A 297 3.32 -2.14 -10.37
C HIS A 297 4.55 -2.16 -9.47
N ASP A 298 5.66 -2.74 -9.94
CA ASP A 298 6.92 -2.69 -9.22
C ASP A 298 7.52 -1.29 -9.33
N PRO A 299 7.69 -0.55 -8.21
CA PRO A 299 8.29 0.77 -8.27
C PRO A 299 9.76 0.70 -8.67
N ASP A 300 10.52 -0.28 -8.17
CA ASP A 300 11.95 -0.42 -8.41
C ASP A 300 12.25 -1.79 -9.05
N LEU A 301 12.64 -1.80 -10.32
CA LEU A 301 12.92 -3.05 -11.05
C LEU A 301 14.26 -3.69 -10.65
N THR A 302 15.05 -3.01 -9.84
CA THR A 302 16.38 -3.48 -9.42
C THR A 302 16.35 -4.28 -8.13
N SER A 303 15.36 -4.04 -7.26
CA SER A 303 15.14 -4.81 -6.03
C SER A 303 14.65 -6.22 -6.33
N LEU A 304 14.97 -7.14 -5.42
CA LEU A 304 14.46 -8.51 -5.47
C LEU A 304 13.00 -8.56 -5.00
N GLU A 305 12.68 -7.73 -4.02
CA GLU A 305 11.35 -7.57 -3.45
C GLU A 305 10.58 -6.44 -4.12
N ASN A 306 9.25 -6.60 -4.22
CA ASN A 306 8.36 -5.59 -4.77
C ASN A 306 7.81 -4.70 -3.65
N GLU A 307 8.32 -3.47 -3.52
CA GLU A 307 7.98 -2.60 -2.39
C GLU A 307 6.49 -2.19 -2.37
N ALA A 308 5.83 -2.07 -3.53
CA ALA A 308 4.40 -1.77 -3.58
C ALA A 308 3.56 -2.94 -3.04
N GLN A 309 3.92 -4.18 -3.38
CA GLN A 309 3.27 -5.38 -2.84
C GLN A 309 3.50 -5.52 -1.33
N LEU A 310 4.71 -5.23 -0.85
CA LEU A 310 5.02 -5.26 0.58
C LEU A 310 4.28 -4.17 1.36
N GLU A 311 4.17 -2.96 0.81
CA GLU A 311 3.33 -1.91 1.41
C GLU A 311 1.86 -2.33 1.43
N TYR A 312 1.36 -2.96 0.36
CA TYR A 312 0.00 -3.49 0.35
C TYR A 312 -0.21 -4.56 1.45
N TRP A 313 0.67 -5.55 1.58
CA TRP A 313 0.59 -6.54 2.66
C TRP A 313 0.74 -5.92 4.05
N SER A 314 1.59 -4.91 4.19
CA SER A 314 1.76 -4.10 5.40
C SER A 314 0.45 -3.39 5.77
N ARG A 315 -0.25 -2.75 4.82
CA ARG A 315 -1.54 -2.09 5.07
C ARG A 315 -2.68 -3.08 5.35
N VAL A 316 -2.72 -4.21 4.65
CA VAL A 316 -3.65 -5.32 4.93
C VAL A 316 -3.44 -5.83 6.35
N THR A 317 -2.18 -5.95 6.78
CA THR A 317 -1.83 -6.34 8.14
C THR A 317 -2.28 -5.31 9.16
N GLN A 318 -2.02 -4.02 8.93
CA GLN A 318 -2.48 -2.95 9.81
C GLN A 318 -4.02 -2.91 9.90
N ALA A 319 -4.72 -3.03 8.77
CA ALA A 319 -6.18 -3.09 8.74
C ALA A 319 -6.72 -4.34 9.46
N TYR A 320 -6.05 -5.49 9.30
CA TYR A 320 -6.36 -6.70 10.06
C TYR A 320 -6.21 -6.46 11.58
N PHE A 321 -5.15 -5.77 11.98
CA PHE A 321 -4.89 -5.52 13.38
C PHE A 321 -5.87 -4.51 14.02
N LEU A 322 -6.27 -3.47 13.28
CA LEU A 322 -7.09 -2.37 13.81
C LEU A 322 -8.61 -2.56 13.62
N PHE A 323 -9.04 -3.15 12.50
CA PHE A 323 -10.45 -3.09 12.07
C PHE A 323 -11.11 -4.45 11.92
N PHE A 324 -10.35 -5.56 11.94
CA PHE A 324 -10.92 -6.89 11.74
C PHE A 324 -11.80 -7.30 12.91
N ASN A 325 -13.03 -7.68 12.60
CA ASN A 325 -13.98 -8.26 13.54
C ASN A 325 -13.95 -9.79 13.39
N PRO A 326 -13.38 -10.54 14.36
CA PRO A 326 -13.22 -11.98 14.24
C PRO A 326 -14.54 -12.75 14.26
N ARG A 327 -15.62 -12.16 14.79
CA ARG A 327 -16.96 -12.76 14.78
C ARG A 327 -17.60 -12.69 13.40
N LEU A 328 -17.43 -11.55 12.72
CA LEU A 328 -17.94 -11.35 11.36
C LEU A 328 -16.96 -11.86 10.29
N ARG A 329 -15.70 -12.10 10.67
CA ARG A 329 -14.59 -12.53 9.79
C ARG A 329 -14.32 -11.54 8.66
N GLU A 330 -14.49 -10.25 8.95
CA GLU A 330 -14.31 -9.12 8.03
C GLU A 330 -13.89 -7.87 8.81
N TRP A 331 -13.34 -6.87 8.13
CA TRP A 331 -13.29 -5.49 8.61
C TRP A 331 -14.34 -4.64 7.87
N ASP A 332 -14.58 -3.44 8.38
CA ASP A 332 -15.52 -2.49 7.80
C ASP A 332 -14.85 -1.56 6.77
N GLN A 333 -15.58 -0.55 6.28
CA GLN A 333 -15.10 0.33 5.21
C GLN A 333 -13.78 1.06 5.57
N ARG A 334 -13.46 1.24 6.86
CA ARG A 334 -12.18 1.85 7.28
C ARG A 334 -11.00 0.99 6.85
N GLY A 335 -11.09 -0.32 7.03
CA GLY A 335 -10.04 -1.25 6.60
C GLY A 335 -9.85 -1.24 5.08
N GLU A 336 -10.95 -1.17 4.31
CA GLU A 336 -10.89 -1.08 2.85
C GLU A 336 -10.18 0.19 2.36
N VAL A 337 -10.48 1.34 2.98
CA VAL A 337 -9.87 2.63 2.64
C VAL A 337 -8.40 2.65 3.06
N TYR A 338 -8.09 2.11 4.25
CA TYR A 338 -6.73 2.03 4.76
C TYR A 338 -5.82 1.20 3.85
N VAL A 339 -6.30 0.07 3.33
CA VAL A 339 -5.54 -0.76 2.37
C VAL A 339 -5.20 0.02 1.10
N ARG A 340 -6.14 0.82 0.59
CA ARG A 340 -5.98 1.55 -0.68
C ARG A 340 -5.06 2.76 -0.56
N TYR A 341 -5.18 3.51 0.54
CA TYR A 341 -4.59 4.86 0.64
C TYR A 341 -3.71 5.07 1.86
N GLY A 342 -3.64 4.11 2.78
CA GLY A 342 -2.92 4.23 4.04
C GLY A 342 -3.72 4.99 5.12
N PRO A 343 -3.06 5.48 6.18
CA PRO A 343 -3.72 6.25 7.23
C PRO A 343 -4.19 7.62 6.68
N PRO A 344 -5.37 8.11 7.09
CA PRO A 344 -5.81 9.46 6.75
C PRO A 344 -4.97 10.52 7.47
N SER A 345 -4.88 11.71 6.88
CA SER A 345 -4.23 12.85 7.51
C SER A 345 -5.09 13.43 8.64
N GLU A 346 -6.41 13.41 8.47
CA GLU A 346 -7.37 13.93 9.42
C GLU A 346 -8.62 13.05 9.48
N ALA A 347 -9.25 12.99 10.66
CA ALA A 347 -10.55 12.36 10.84
C ALA A 347 -11.50 13.28 11.60
N VAL A 348 -12.71 13.43 11.06
CA VAL A 348 -13.79 14.20 11.70
C VAL A 348 -14.96 13.27 11.97
N TYR A 349 -15.34 13.18 13.25
CA TYR A 349 -16.48 12.40 13.70
C TYR A 349 -17.69 13.31 13.94
N ASN A 350 -18.82 12.98 13.32
CA ASN A 350 -20.07 13.75 13.37
C ASN A 350 -19.83 15.26 13.17
N PRO A 351 -19.28 15.67 12.00
CA PRO A 351 -19.04 17.09 11.72
C PRO A 351 -20.30 17.93 11.90
N VAL A 352 -20.13 19.16 12.40
CA VAL A 352 -21.24 20.11 12.57
C VAL A 352 -21.90 20.37 11.22
N GLY A 353 -23.23 20.26 11.16
CA GLY A 353 -23.99 20.40 9.91
C GLY A 353 -23.98 19.16 9.01
N GLY A 354 -23.22 18.11 9.36
CA GLY A 354 -23.28 16.82 8.67
C GLY A 354 -24.52 16.00 9.03
N PRO A 355 -24.92 15.03 8.18
CA PRO A 355 -26.06 14.17 8.47
C PRO A 355 -25.77 13.29 9.69
N ASN A 356 -26.58 13.42 10.73
CA ASN A 356 -26.55 12.60 11.94
C ASN A 356 -27.72 11.60 12.01
N HIS A 357 -28.52 11.54 10.94
CA HIS A 357 -29.62 10.63 10.76
C HIS A 357 -29.68 10.15 9.31
N PHE A 358 -30.28 8.99 9.07
CA PHE A 358 -30.62 8.51 7.74
C PHE A 358 -32.12 8.22 7.66
N GLN A 359 -32.70 8.47 6.49
CA GLN A 359 -34.11 8.20 6.22
C GLN A 359 -34.26 6.83 5.54
N ILE A 360 -35.25 6.05 5.98
CA ILE A 360 -35.75 4.87 5.25
C ILE A 360 -37.21 5.15 4.90
N GLY A 361 -37.49 5.34 3.61
CA GLY A 361 -38.83 5.69 3.12
C GLY A 361 -39.36 7.00 3.70
N GLU A 362 -40.68 7.18 3.72
CA GLU A 362 -41.33 8.41 4.19
C GLU A 362 -41.54 8.47 5.72
N HIS A 363 -41.22 7.41 6.48
CA HIS A 363 -41.77 7.23 7.84
C HIS A 363 -40.74 7.01 8.96
N GLY A 364 -39.44 7.06 8.70
CA GLY A 364 -38.45 6.84 9.76
C GLY A 364 -37.13 7.55 9.54
N SER A 365 -36.82 8.49 10.44
CA SER A 365 -35.49 9.08 10.62
C SER A 365 -34.78 8.36 11.75
N TYR A 366 -33.64 7.73 11.46
CA TYR A 366 -32.87 6.95 12.43
C TYR A 366 -31.51 7.59 12.68
N PRO A 367 -31.05 7.70 13.94
CA PRO A 367 -29.74 8.27 14.23
C PRO A 367 -28.62 7.40 13.64
N MET A 368 -27.55 8.04 13.18
CA MET A 368 -26.33 7.39 12.75
C MET A 368 -25.09 8.18 13.16
N ASN A 369 -23.94 7.51 13.12
CA ASN A 369 -22.66 8.19 13.21
C ASN A 369 -22.04 8.35 11.82
N LEU A 370 -21.51 9.53 11.54
CA LEU A 370 -20.72 9.85 10.36
C LEU A 370 -19.25 9.97 10.77
N LEU A 371 -18.36 9.31 10.01
CA LEU A 371 -16.92 9.45 10.10
C LEU A 371 -16.40 9.90 8.74
N VAL A 372 -15.63 10.98 8.74
CA VAL A 372 -15.03 11.57 7.53
C VAL A 372 -13.53 11.48 7.66
N TRP A 373 -12.87 10.83 6.70
CA TRP A 373 -11.41 10.76 6.58
C TRP A 373 -10.94 11.65 5.44
N ALA A 374 -9.96 12.51 5.70
CA ALA A 374 -9.42 13.41 4.69
C ALA A 374 -8.00 13.02 4.27
N TYR A 375 -7.74 13.14 2.97
CA TYR A 375 -6.45 12.97 2.32
C TYR A 375 -6.17 14.21 1.47
N PRO A 376 -5.78 15.35 2.08
CA PRO A 376 -5.57 16.61 1.37
C PRO A 376 -4.56 16.48 0.24
N ASP A 377 -3.49 15.72 0.49
CA ASP A 377 -2.43 15.36 -0.46
C ASP A 377 -2.92 14.63 -1.72
N LEU A 378 -4.08 13.96 -1.62
CA LEU A 378 -4.72 13.23 -2.71
C LEU A 378 -5.96 13.98 -3.24
N GLY A 379 -6.27 15.16 -2.72
CA GLY A 379 -7.49 15.91 -3.06
C GLY A 379 -8.77 15.14 -2.76
N MET A 380 -8.78 14.28 -1.74
CA MET A 380 -9.83 13.27 -1.53
C MET A 380 -10.36 13.29 -0.09
N VAL A 381 -11.67 13.06 0.04
CA VAL A 381 -12.36 12.87 1.32
C VAL A 381 -13.24 11.63 1.24
N VAL A 382 -13.26 10.84 2.32
CA VAL A 382 -14.01 9.59 2.41
C VAL A 382 -15.00 9.66 3.57
N SER A 383 -16.28 9.66 3.24
CA SER A 383 -17.37 9.63 4.22
C SER A 383 -17.81 8.19 4.49
N MET A 384 -18.04 7.85 5.76
CA MET A 384 -18.47 6.52 6.18
C MET A 384 -19.53 6.61 7.29
N GLN A 385 -20.50 5.69 7.29
CA GLN A 385 -21.65 5.74 8.19
C GLN A 385 -21.75 4.47 9.03
N ASP A 386 -21.85 4.63 10.35
CA ASP A 386 -22.27 3.57 11.28
C ASP A 386 -23.76 3.75 11.58
N ARG A 387 -24.57 3.10 10.74
CA ARG A 387 -26.04 3.15 10.73
C ARG A 387 -26.68 2.34 11.85
N LEU A 388 -25.93 1.43 12.47
CA LEU A 388 -26.41 0.56 13.54
C LEU A 388 -25.85 0.94 14.92
N LEU A 389 -25.12 2.07 15.01
CA LEU A 389 -24.43 2.53 16.22
C LEU A 389 -23.57 1.43 16.86
N SER A 390 -23.01 0.57 16.02
CA SER A 390 -22.28 -0.64 16.41
C SER A 390 -20.76 -0.43 16.39
N GLY A 391 -20.32 0.70 15.83
CA GLY A 391 -18.93 0.98 15.48
C GLY A 391 -18.49 0.33 14.17
N ARG A 392 -19.43 -0.21 13.36
CA ARG A 392 -19.18 -0.75 12.02
C ARG A 392 -19.52 0.32 10.98
N TYR A 393 -18.50 0.86 10.34
CA TYR A 393 -18.61 1.94 9.36
C TYR A 393 -18.73 1.38 7.94
N LEU A 394 -19.77 1.80 7.23
CA LEU A 394 -20.07 1.36 5.87
C LEU A 394 -20.04 2.56 4.92
N ARG A 395 -20.02 2.27 3.61
CA ARG A 395 -20.22 3.29 2.57
C ARG A 395 -21.57 4.01 2.78
N PRO A 396 -21.65 5.31 2.46
CA PRO A 396 -22.91 6.05 2.47
C PRO A 396 -23.94 5.42 1.54
N LEU A 397 -25.23 5.57 1.87
CA LEU A 397 -26.35 5.17 0.99
C LEU A 397 -26.74 6.23 -0.04
N SER A 398 -26.40 7.50 0.19
CA SER A 398 -26.87 8.63 -0.62
C SER A 398 -26.17 8.71 -1.98
N LEU A 399 -26.91 9.10 -3.01
CA LEU A 399 -26.38 9.42 -4.35
C LEU A 399 -25.59 10.75 -4.38
N GLU A 400 -25.76 11.62 -3.38
CA GLU A 400 -25.04 12.90 -3.29
C GLU A 400 -23.57 12.73 -2.86
N GLN A 401 -23.23 11.59 -2.27
CA GLN A 401 -21.87 11.26 -1.83
C GLN A 401 -21.34 10.14 -2.70
N ASP A 402 -20.13 10.30 -3.25
CA ASP A 402 -19.45 9.21 -3.95
C ASP A 402 -19.25 8.04 -2.98
N PRO A 403 -19.88 6.87 -3.21
CA PRO A 403 -19.75 5.72 -2.32
C PRO A 403 -18.39 5.01 -2.47
N ASP A 404 -17.58 5.34 -3.48
CA ASP A 404 -16.27 4.73 -3.73
C ASP A 404 -15.18 5.73 -4.15
N PRO A 405 -14.89 6.74 -3.31
CA PRO A 405 -14.05 7.87 -3.66
C PRO A 405 -12.65 7.47 -4.13
N ALA A 406 -12.17 8.21 -5.13
CA ALA A 406 -10.82 8.11 -5.70
C ALA A 406 -10.06 9.45 -5.56
N PRO A 407 -8.73 9.41 -5.57
CA PRO A 407 -7.89 10.61 -5.60
C PRO A 407 -8.23 11.53 -6.77
N ASP A 408 -8.09 12.83 -6.55
CA ASP A 408 -8.13 13.83 -7.61
C ASP A 408 -6.97 13.58 -8.61
N PRO A 409 -7.26 13.37 -9.91
CA PRO A 409 -6.23 13.04 -10.90
C PRO A 409 -5.12 14.08 -11.01
N ASP A 410 -5.45 15.36 -10.88
CA ASP A 410 -4.48 16.46 -10.98
C ASP A 410 -3.55 16.49 -9.77
N SER A 411 -4.09 16.24 -8.58
CA SER A 411 -3.32 16.12 -7.33
C SER A 411 -2.36 14.94 -7.40
N LEU A 412 -2.83 13.78 -7.89
CA LEU A 412 -2.00 12.60 -8.05
C LEU A 412 -0.91 12.79 -9.12
N ALA A 413 -1.22 13.46 -10.25
CA ALA A 413 -0.25 13.71 -11.32
C ALA A 413 0.93 14.59 -10.88
N ARG A 414 0.78 15.38 -9.80
CA ARG A 414 1.86 16.18 -9.20
C ARG A 414 2.77 15.40 -8.25
N ARG A 415 2.39 14.18 -7.86
CA ARG A 415 3.09 13.36 -6.86
C ARG A 415 3.99 12.31 -7.51
N VAL A 416 5.19 12.72 -7.87
CA VAL A 416 6.22 11.84 -8.46
C VAL A 416 6.78 10.78 -7.50
N ASP A 417 6.54 10.98 -6.19
CA ASP A 417 6.91 10.07 -5.11
C ASP A 417 5.87 8.96 -4.87
N LEU A 418 4.74 8.98 -5.58
CA LEU A 418 3.65 8.03 -5.44
C LEU A 418 3.47 7.20 -6.73
N LEU A 419 3.27 5.91 -6.54
CA LEU A 419 2.78 4.98 -7.54
C LEU A 419 1.27 4.79 -7.36
N ALA A 420 0.50 5.05 -8.41
CA ALA A 420 -0.92 4.74 -8.41
C ALA A 420 -1.27 3.64 -9.40
N THR A 421 -2.17 2.76 -8.99
CA THR A 421 -2.80 1.81 -9.89
C THR A 421 -3.83 2.53 -10.78
N ARG A 422 -4.28 1.86 -11.84
CA ARG A 422 -5.22 2.43 -12.81
C ARG A 422 -6.48 2.98 -12.13
N GLY A 423 -6.81 4.24 -12.43
CA GLY A 423 -7.97 4.94 -11.87
C GLY A 423 -7.78 5.37 -10.40
N GLY A 424 -6.55 5.38 -9.89
CA GLY A 424 -6.27 5.79 -8.51
C GLY A 424 -6.84 4.82 -7.46
N ARG A 425 -7.07 3.56 -7.82
CA ARG A 425 -7.71 2.57 -6.92
C ARG A 425 -6.83 2.20 -5.74
N GLY A 426 -5.51 2.16 -5.93
CA GLY A 426 -4.52 2.05 -4.87
C GLY A 426 -3.40 3.07 -5.12
N VAL A 427 -2.93 3.68 -4.04
CA VAL A 427 -1.84 4.67 -4.08
C VAL A 427 -0.77 4.27 -3.07
N PHE A 428 0.43 4.02 -3.54
CA PHE A 428 1.57 3.51 -2.78
C PHE A 428 2.76 4.46 -2.89
N PRO A 429 3.59 4.59 -1.85
CA PRO A 429 4.88 5.25 -1.99
C PRO A 429 5.78 4.52 -3.00
N MET A 430 6.55 5.27 -3.79
CA MET A 430 7.58 4.72 -4.68
C MET A 430 8.77 4.12 -3.91
N PHE A 431 9.01 4.61 -2.68
CA PHE A 431 10.17 4.23 -1.87
C PHE A 431 9.75 3.52 -0.58
N PRO A 432 10.56 2.57 -0.08
CA PRO A 432 10.30 1.95 1.21
C PRO A 432 10.42 2.97 2.36
N PRO A 433 9.78 2.71 3.51
CA PRO A 433 9.86 3.60 4.67
C PRO A 433 11.29 3.91 5.10
N GLY A 434 11.58 5.19 5.34
CA GLY A 434 12.91 5.65 5.78
C GLY A 434 13.92 5.93 4.66
N ALA A 435 13.62 5.58 3.41
CA ALA A 435 14.41 5.99 2.26
C ALA A 435 14.36 7.52 2.09
N LYS A 436 15.48 8.13 1.71
CA LYS A 436 15.54 9.55 1.38
C LYS A 436 15.42 9.71 -0.14
N PRO A 437 14.34 10.31 -0.67
CA PRO A 437 14.17 10.44 -2.11
C PRO A 437 15.30 11.26 -2.74
N LEU A 438 15.85 10.76 -3.85
CA LEU A 438 16.74 11.49 -4.74
C LEU A 438 16.01 11.77 -6.05
N GLU A 439 16.07 13.02 -6.50
CA GLU A 439 15.61 13.39 -7.82
C GLU A 439 16.59 12.88 -8.87
N VAL A 440 16.14 11.91 -9.67
CA VAL A 440 16.94 11.28 -10.72
C VAL A 440 16.37 11.66 -12.08
N SER A 441 17.25 12.19 -12.93
CA SER A 441 16.95 12.41 -14.34
C SER A 441 17.51 11.24 -15.14
N GLY A 442 16.69 10.62 -15.97
CA GLY A 442 17.11 9.54 -16.86
C GLY A 442 16.61 9.74 -18.28
N VAL A 443 17.36 9.25 -19.25
CA VAL A 443 16.91 9.14 -20.64
C VAL A 443 17.36 7.81 -21.22
N LEU A 444 16.51 7.21 -22.04
CA LEU A 444 16.81 5.99 -22.78
C LEU A 444 16.94 6.36 -24.26
N ALA A 445 17.96 5.85 -24.92
CA ALA A 445 18.29 6.17 -26.30
C ALA A 445 18.62 4.91 -27.09
N HIS A 446 18.16 4.90 -28.34
CA HIS A 446 18.25 3.75 -29.24
C HIS A 446 19.34 4.00 -30.28
N PHE A 447 20.24 3.04 -30.42
CA PHE A 447 21.32 3.00 -31.41
C PHE A 447 21.33 1.63 -32.11
N GLN A 448 22.01 1.50 -33.25
CA GLN A 448 22.28 0.18 -33.84
C GLN A 448 23.53 -0.41 -33.19
N GLY A 449 23.41 -1.64 -32.67
CA GLY A 449 24.57 -2.42 -32.24
C GLY A 449 25.18 -3.21 -33.39
N SER A 450 26.19 -4.02 -33.07
CA SER A 450 26.94 -4.80 -34.09
C SER A 450 26.15 -5.93 -34.75
N LYS A 451 25.12 -6.44 -34.06
CA LYS A 451 24.24 -7.53 -34.50
C LYS A 451 22.77 -7.28 -34.14
N GLU A 452 22.54 -6.65 -33.00
CA GLU A 452 21.22 -6.34 -32.47
C GLU A 452 21.12 -4.83 -32.17
N PRO A 453 19.91 -4.25 -32.09
CA PRO A 453 19.72 -2.90 -31.56
C PRO A 453 20.41 -2.71 -30.20
N ARG A 454 20.97 -1.52 -29.98
CA ARG A 454 21.62 -1.13 -28.73
C ARG A 454 20.74 -0.14 -27.98
N LEU A 455 20.31 -0.54 -26.79
CA LEU A 455 19.66 0.35 -25.83
C LEU A 455 20.71 0.98 -24.93
N THR A 456 20.72 2.30 -24.84
CA THR A 456 21.58 3.07 -23.92
C THR A 456 20.72 3.80 -22.89
N GLY A 457 21.06 3.68 -21.61
CA GLY A 457 20.43 4.43 -20.53
C GLY A 457 21.40 5.43 -19.93
N LEU A 458 21.05 6.70 -19.90
CA LEU A 458 21.83 7.74 -19.24
C LEU A 458 21.10 8.21 -18.00
N VAL A 459 21.85 8.41 -16.91
CA VAL A 459 21.32 8.84 -15.63
C VAL A 459 22.15 9.98 -15.05
N GLU A 460 21.48 10.94 -14.42
CA GLU A 460 22.08 12.04 -13.69
C GLU A 460 21.29 12.31 -12.40
N VAL A 461 22.01 12.61 -11.32
CA VAL A 461 21.48 12.86 -9.99
C VAL A 461 22.30 13.96 -9.31
N ALA A 462 21.67 14.75 -8.43
CA ALA A 462 22.39 15.73 -7.64
C ALA A 462 23.38 15.01 -6.68
N GLY A 463 24.61 15.49 -6.61
CA GLY A 463 25.63 14.92 -5.73
C GLY A 463 27.00 15.60 -5.87
N GLY A 464 27.61 15.92 -4.73
CA GLY A 464 28.92 16.56 -4.61
C GLY A 464 30.11 15.60 -4.59
N PRO A 465 31.35 16.12 -4.56
CA PRO A 465 32.61 15.34 -4.57
C PRO A 465 32.71 14.24 -3.53
N SER A 466 32.13 14.44 -2.36
CA SER A 466 32.11 13.47 -1.26
C SER A 466 31.05 12.39 -1.41
N ASP A 467 30.07 12.57 -2.30
CA ASP A 467 28.92 11.68 -2.36
C ASP A 467 29.27 10.40 -3.10
N SER A 468 29.18 9.29 -2.38
CA SER A 468 29.35 7.95 -2.93
C SER A 468 28.01 7.41 -3.40
N LEU A 469 27.68 7.68 -4.66
CA LEU A 469 26.46 7.21 -5.32
C LEU A 469 26.77 6.09 -6.31
N TRP A 470 25.92 5.09 -6.39
CA TRP A 470 25.96 4.06 -7.43
C TRP A 470 24.58 3.88 -8.03
N ALA A 471 24.54 3.36 -9.26
CA ALA A 471 23.31 3.05 -9.95
C ALA A 471 23.29 1.59 -10.40
N GLU A 472 22.11 1.00 -10.32
CA GLU A 472 21.76 -0.30 -10.86
C GLU A 472 20.80 -0.11 -12.02
N TRP A 473 20.98 -0.89 -13.07
CA TRP A 473 20.16 -0.86 -14.28
C TRP A 473 19.64 -2.26 -14.55
N VAL A 474 18.35 -2.34 -14.84
CA VAL A 474 17.67 -3.58 -15.23
C VAL A 474 16.82 -3.31 -16.46
N VAL A 475 16.84 -4.25 -17.41
CA VAL A 475 15.93 -4.27 -18.56
C VAL A 475 15.11 -5.55 -18.51
N LEU A 476 13.79 -5.39 -18.56
CA LEU A 476 12.82 -6.46 -18.61
C LEU A 476 12.19 -6.53 -19.99
N ASP A 477 12.00 -7.73 -20.53
CA ASP A 477 11.24 -7.94 -21.77
C ASP A 477 9.72 -7.76 -21.57
N SER A 478 8.97 -7.93 -22.66
CA SER A 478 7.50 -7.87 -22.66
C SER A 478 6.81 -8.88 -21.71
N THR A 479 7.52 -9.94 -21.33
CA THR A 479 7.06 -10.98 -20.39
C THR A 479 7.56 -10.75 -18.95
N ARG A 480 8.25 -9.63 -18.70
CA ARG A 480 8.85 -9.26 -17.42
C ARG A 480 9.97 -10.22 -16.98
N HIS A 481 10.68 -10.82 -17.92
CA HIS A 481 11.94 -11.51 -17.64
C HIS A 481 13.11 -10.55 -17.80
N GLU A 482 14.07 -10.65 -16.89
CA GLU A 482 15.31 -9.88 -16.94
C GLU A 482 16.15 -10.35 -18.12
N VAL A 483 16.48 -9.41 -19.01
CA VAL A 483 17.33 -9.65 -20.19
C VAL A 483 18.68 -8.93 -20.10
N ALA A 484 18.77 -7.90 -19.25
CA ALA A 484 20.02 -7.22 -18.95
C ALA A 484 20.01 -6.67 -17.53
N ARG A 485 21.17 -6.75 -16.87
CA ARG A 485 21.45 -6.09 -15.59
C ARG A 485 22.88 -5.58 -15.56
N ALA A 486 23.06 -4.39 -15.01
CA ALA A 486 24.38 -3.82 -14.76
C ALA A 486 24.37 -2.93 -13.52
N GLN A 487 25.54 -2.73 -12.92
CA GLN A 487 25.73 -1.83 -11.80
C GLN A 487 27.00 -1.02 -12.02
N ARG A 488 27.00 0.25 -11.60
CA ARG A 488 28.21 1.09 -11.60
C ARG A 488 28.16 2.19 -10.56
N THR A 489 29.34 2.62 -10.13
CA THR A 489 29.50 3.86 -9.37
C THR A 489 29.30 5.06 -10.30
N LEU A 490 28.57 6.07 -9.84
CA LEU A 490 28.33 7.28 -10.61
C LEU A 490 29.58 8.17 -10.58
N SER A 491 29.93 8.73 -11.74
CA SER A 491 31.08 9.61 -11.94
C SER A 491 30.65 11.07 -11.84
N PRO A 492 31.57 12.03 -11.63
CA PRO A 492 31.24 13.45 -11.76
C PRO A 492 30.64 13.77 -13.14
N SER A 493 29.52 14.50 -13.16
CA SER A 493 28.89 14.93 -14.41
C SER A 493 29.81 15.88 -15.17
N ARG A 494 29.79 15.78 -16.51
CA ARG A 494 30.51 16.73 -17.38
C ARG A 494 29.81 18.09 -17.45
N CYS A 495 28.52 18.15 -17.10
CA CYS A 495 27.77 19.41 -17.09
C CYS A 495 28.26 20.32 -15.95
N ASP A 496 28.36 19.75 -14.76
CA ASP A 496 28.87 20.39 -13.56
C ASP A 496 29.38 19.30 -12.57
N PRO A 497 30.71 19.07 -12.52
CA PRO A 497 31.32 18.06 -11.67
C PRO A 497 31.15 18.32 -10.17
N ALA A 498 30.86 19.56 -9.76
CA ALA A 498 30.73 19.95 -8.36
C ALA A 498 29.33 19.65 -7.80
N ALA A 499 28.30 19.68 -8.65
CA ALA A 499 26.91 19.52 -8.21
C ALA A 499 26.22 18.23 -8.68
N TRP A 500 26.71 17.55 -9.72
CA TRP A 500 26.01 16.43 -10.34
C TRP A 500 26.85 15.18 -10.51
N ARG A 501 26.22 14.02 -10.36
CA ARG A 501 26.77 12.69 -10.62
C ARG A 501 26.02 12.03 -11.77
N ALA A 502 26.75 11.35 -12.63
CA ALA A 502 26.26 10.81 -13.89
C ALA A 502 26.76 9.39 -14.15
N GLY A 503 25.98 8.65 -14.94
CA GLY A 503 26.35 7.33 -15.42
C GLY A 503 25.62 6.98 -16.71
N ASP A 504 26.18 6.04 -17.44
CA ASP A 504 25.62 5.46 -18.66
C ASP A 504 25.53 3.94 -18.54
N PHE A 505 24.63 3.34 -19.29
CA PHE A 505 24.46 1.90 -19.37
C PHE A 505 24.14 1.52 -20.81
N ALA A 506 24.54 0.32 -21.24
CA ALA A 506 24.21 -0.14 -22.58
C ALA A 506 24.03 -1.67 -22.62
N ALA A 507 23.10 -2.12 -23.45
CA ALA A 507 22.85 -3.53 -23.74
C ALA A 507 22.42 -3.66 -25.20
N ASP A 508 22.96 -4.67 -25.88
CA ASP A 508 22.50 -5.09 -27.20
C ASP A 508 21.34 -6.08 -26.97
N LEU A 509 20.17 -5.80 -27.56
CA LEU A 509 18.92 -6.50 -27.32
C LEU A 509 18.16 -6.69 -28.64
N PRO A 510 17.46 -7.82 -28.84
CA PRO A 510 16.70 -8.04 -30.05
C PRO A 510 15.51 -7.05 -30.17
N PRO A 511 14.94 -6.87 -31.37
CA PRO A 511 13.73 -6.06 -31.53
C PRO A 511 12.58 -6.53 -30.63
N GLY A 512 11.90 -5.60 -29.98
CA GLY A 512 10.83 -5.92 -29.04
C GLY A 512 10.42 -4.78 -28.12
N GLU A 513 9.45 -5.08 -27.25
CA GLU A 513 8.99 -4.20 -26.18
C GLU A 513 9.72 -4.53 -24.87
N TYR A 514 10.19 -3.50 -24.20
CA TYR A 514 10.94 -3.60 -22.95
C TYR A 514 10.47 -2.57 -21.92
N LEU A 515 10.85 -2.82 -20.67
CA LEU A 515 10.79 -1.84 -19.60
C LEU A 515 12.17 -1.76 -18.96
N ALA A 516 12.77 -0.58 -18.98
CA ALA A 516 14.06 -0.34 -18.35
C ALA A 516 13.89 0.49 -17.09
N GLY A 517 14.63 0.11 -16.04
CA GLY A 517 14.68 0.80 -14.75
C GLY A 517 16.12 1.09 -14.37
N ILE A 518 16.38 2.31 -13.90
CA ILE A 518 17.65 2.72 -13.30
C ILE A 518 17.35 3.18 -11.88
N SER A 519 17.99 2.55 -10.91
CA SER A 519 17.87 2.91 -9.50
C SER A 519 19.21 3.40 -8.98
N VAL A 520 19.20 4.58 -8.38
CA VAL A 520 20.36 5.25 -7.81
C VAL A 520 20.30 5.12 -6.30
N HIS A 521 21.44 4.80 -5.70
CA HIS A 521 21.58 4.53 -4.29
C HIS A 521 22.72 5.35 -3.70
N GLY A 522 22.50 5.88 -2.50
CA GLY A 522 23.50 6.52 -1.65
C GLY A 522 23.75 5.72 -0.38
N ARG A 523 24.96 5.83 0.17
CA ARG A 523 25.34 5.14 1.42
C ARG A 523 24.51 5.57 2.64
N ASP A 524 23.90 6.74 2.58
CA ASP A 524 23.11 7.34 3.66
C ASP A 524 21.62 6.96 3.63
N GLY A 525 21.26 5.98 2.79
CA GLY A 525 19.88 5.52 2.57
C GLY A 525 19.12 6.30 1.50
N SER A 526 19.80 7.20 0.78
CA SER A 526 19.20 7.94 -0.32
C SER A 526 18.95 7.05 -1.52
N ARG A 527 17.77 7.16 -2.13
CA ARG A 527 17.32 6.32 -3.25
C ARG A 527 16.56 7.16 -4.26
N GLY A 528 16.85 6.97 -5.54
CA GLY A 528 16.14 7.60 -6.64
C GLY A 528 15.88 6.59 -7.74
N ILE A 529 14.72 6.68 -8.39
CA ILE A 529 14.27 5.67 -9.35
C ILE A 529 13.86 6.38 -10.64
N PHE A 530 14.36 5.87 -11.76
CA PHE A 530 13.92 6.22 -13.09
C PHE A 530 13.44 4.94 -13.80
N ARG A 531 12.28 4.99 -14.45
CA ARG A 531 11.78 3.87 -15.25
C ARG A 531 11.05 4.37 -16.49
N ALA A 532 11.22 3.68 -17.61
CA ALA A 532 10.51 4.01 -18.83
C ALA A 532 10.31 2.76 -19.71
N PRO A 533 9.15 2.65 -20.39
CA PRO A 533 8.95 1.67 -21.45
C PRO A 533 9.83 2.01 -22.65
N VAL A 534 10.24 0.99 -23.39
CA VAL A 534 11.18 1.08 -24.52
C VAL A 534 10.68 0.18 -25.65
N HIS A 535 10.68 0.71 -26.87
CA HIS A 535 10.39 -0.08 -28.07
C HIS A 535 11.63 -0.11 -28.97
N LEU A 536 12.22 -1.29 -29.14
CA LEU A 536 13.31 -1.52 -30.09
C LEU A 536 12.73 -2.07 -31.40
N GLY A 537 12.77 -1.27 -32.46
CA GLY A 537 12.40 -1.73 -33.80
C GLY A 537 13.48 -2.63 -34.43
N PRO A 538 13.14 -3.42 -35.45
CA PRO A 538 14.15 -4.07 -36.29
C PRO A 538 14.98 -3.02 -37.02
N ALA A 539 16.26 -3.33 -37.30
CA ALA A 539 17.12 -2.46 -38.09
C ALA A 539 16.45 -2.14 -39.44
N ALA A 540 16.35 -0.85 -39.78
CA ALA A 540 15.73 -0.45 -41.04
C ALA A 540 16.60 -0.87 -42.23
N PRO A 541 16.01 -1.28 -43.38
CA PRO A 541 16.79 -1.61 -44.58
C PRO A 541 17.28 -0.37 -45.35
N ALA A 542 16.93 0.83 -44.88
CA ALA A 542 17.17 2.12 -45.53
C ALA A 542 17.67 3.14 -44.50
N LEU A 543 17.94 4.37 -44.97
CA LEU A 543 18.43 5.47 -44.14
C LEU A 543 17.69 5.56 -42.80
N GLU A 544 18.45 5.46 -41.70
CA GLU A 544 17.90 5.51 -40.35
C GLU A 544 18.70 6.48 -39.49
N LEU A 545 18.00 7.15 -38.59
CA LEU A 545 18.58 8.07 -37.61
C LEU A 545 18.34 7.51 -36.20
N SER A 546 19.42 7.41 -35.42
CA SER A 546 19.32 7.07 -33.99
C SER A 546 18.47 8.09 -33.23
N ASP A 547 18.18 7.82 -31.97
CA ASP A 547 17.71 8.91 -31.10
C ASP A 547 18.76 10.00 -30.99
N VAL A 548 18.28 11.24 -30.84
CA VAL A 548 19.12 12.42 -30.64
C VAL A 548 19.28 12.63 -29.14
N VAL A 549 20.52 12.58 -28.68
CA VAL A 549 20.85 12.67 -27.25
C VAL A 549 21.52 14.00 -26.97
N VAL A 550 21.02 14.73 -25.97
CA VAL A 550 21.71 15.91 -25.44
C VAL A 550 22.90 15.45 -24.61
N SER A 551 24.07 16.02 -24.86
CA SER A 551 25.33 15.65 -24.19
C SER A 551 25.99 16.86 -23.57
N CYS A 552 26.67 16.66 -22.44
CA CYS A 552 27.57 17.65 -21.87
C CYS A 552 28.99 17.46 -22.36
N GLY A 553 29.51 18.50 -23.01
CA GLY A 553 30.80 18.46 -23.68
C GLY A 553 30.81 17.57 -24.93
N SER A 554 31.98 17.48 -25.55
CA SER A 554 32.19 16.64 -26.71
C SER A 554 32.14 15.15 -26.34
N PRO A 555 31.53 14.28 -27.16
CA PRO A 555 31.63 12.84 -26.99
C PRO A 555 33.08 12.38 -27.04
N GLU A 556 33.46 11.46 -26.17
CA GLU A 556 34.77 10.80 -26.24
C GLU A 556 34.64 9.52 -27.05
N VAL A 557 35.62 9.24 -27.91
CA VAL A 557 35.66 8.00 -28.70
C VAL A 557 36.75 7.11 -28.11
N ASP A 558 36.34 6.04 -27.45
CA ASP A 558 37.26 4.98 -27.06
C ASP A 558 37.75 4.28 -28.34
N PRO A 559 39.07 4.18 -28.57
CA PRO A 559 39.60 3.53 -29.76
C PRO A 559 39.23 2.05 -29.79
N ALA A 560 39.12 1.49 -31.00
CA ALA A 560 38.86 0.07 -31.18
C ALA A 560 39.96 -0.76 -30.50
N THR A 561 39.56 -1.80 -29.76
CA THR A 561 40.50 -2.71 -29.07
C THR A 561 40.17 -4.15 -29.47
N GLY A 562 41.06 -4.76 -30.25
CA GLY A 562 40.82 -6.09 -30.85
C GLY A 562 39.59 -6.07 -31.76
N ASP A 563 38.67 -7.00 -31.56
CA ASP A 563 37.40 -7.10 -32.30
C ASP A 563 36.32 -6.11 -31.83
N ARG A 564 36.59 -5.27 -30.82
CA ARG A 564 35.61 -4.33 -30.27
C ARG A 564 35.60 -3.03 -31.10
N PRO A 565 34.48 -2.65 -31.74
CA PRO A 565 34.39 -1.39 -32.47
C PRO A 565 34.57 -0.19 -31.51
N PRO A 566 34.98 0.98 -32.03
CA PRO A 566 35.18 2.16 -31.19
C PRO A 566 33.86 2.55 -30.51
N ALA A 567 33.91 2.76 -29.20
CA ALA A 567 32.74 3.07 -28.38
C ALA A 567 32.68 4.57 -28.09
N VAL A 568 31.49 5.17 -28.22
CA VAL A 568 31.30 6.59 -27.90
C VAL A 568 30.81 6.72 -26.48
N ARG A 569 31.52 7.48 -25.65
CA ARG A 569 31.09 7.87 -24.31
C ARG A 569 30.47 9.25 -24.35
N LEU A 570 29.18 9.29 -24.09
CA LEU A 570 28.39 10.51 -24.02
C LEU A 570 28.49 11.11 -22.61
N GLY A 571 28.64 12.43 -22.51
CA GLY A 571 28.46 13.12 -21.24
C GLY A 571 26.98 13.18 -20.93
N ALA A 572 26.50 12.41 -19.94
CA ALA A 572 25.08 12.33 -19.64
C ALA A 572 24.48 13.72 -19.38
N ASN A 573 23.41 14.05 -20.11
CA ASN A 573 22.55 15.20 -19.82
C ASN A 573 21.08 14.82 -20.05
N PRO A 574 20.56 13.85 -19.27
CA PRO A 574 19.21 13.32 -19.44
C PRO A 574 18.13 14.38 -19.20
N ALA A 575 18.42 15.39 -18.38
CA ALA A 575 17.51 16.51 -18.13
C ALA A 575 17.49 17.55 -19.28
N GLY A 576 18.38 17.42 -20.26
CA GLY A 576 18.52 18.36 -21.37
C GLY A 576 18.81 19.79 -20.92
N ARG A 577 19.55 19.96 -19.81
CA ARG A 577 19.83 21.28 -19.22
C ARG A 577 21.03 21.90 -19.91
N VAL A 578 20.87 23.13 -20.39
CA VAL A 578 21.96 23.88 -21.05
C VAL A 578 22.10 25.25 -20.38
N SER A 579 23.31 25.56 -19.93
CA SER A 579 23.65 26.88 -19.37
C SER A 579 23.44 27.98 -20.40
N GLY A 580 22.93 29.14 -19.96
CA GLY A 580 22.58 30.25 -20.84
C GLY A 580 23.74 30.79 -21.70
N GLU A 581 24.98 30.56 -21.29
CA GLU A 581 26.19 30.99 -21.99
C GLU A 581 26.78 29.94 -22.94
N GLY A 582 26.48 28.65 -22.72
CA GLY A 582 27.04 27.53 -23.46
C GLY A 582 26.22 27.16 -24.71
N PRO A 583 26.84 26.55 -25.72
CA PRO A 583 26.09 25.99 -26.84
C PRO A 583 25.35 24.70 -26.42
N LEU A 584 24.28 24.36 -27.14
CA LEU A 584 23.65 23.04 -27.03
C LEU A 584 24.50 22.03 -27.80
N THR A 585 24.89 20.93 -27.17
CA THR A 585 25.58 19.82 -27.83
C THR A 585 24.66 18.62 -27.91
N VAL A 586 24.50 18.05 -29.10
CA VAL A 586 23.75 16.82 -29.32
C VAL A 586 24.57 15.79 -30.10
N TYR A 587 24.27 14.52 -29.84
CA TYR A 587 24.86 13.36 -30.51
C TYR A 587 23.76 12.51 -31.15
N PHE A 588 24.05 11.98 -32.34
CA PHE A 588 23.22 11.01 -33.04
C PHE A 588 24.06 10.23 -34.07
N GLU A 589 23.53 9.11 -34.51
CA GLU A 589 24.14 8.24 -35.52
C GLU A 589 23.21 8.11 -36.73
N ILE A 590 23.81 8.15 -37.93
CA ILE A 590 23.13 8.01 -39.21
C ILE A 590 23.56 6.67 -39.81
N TYR A 591 22.61 5.79 -40.06
CA TYR A 591 22.84 4.43 -40.54
C TYR A 591 22.36 4.25 -41.98
N HIS A 592 22.88 3.21 -42.63
CA HIS A 592 22.47 2.78 -43.98
C HIS A 592 22.61 3.85 -45.06
N LEU A 593 23.64 4.68 -44.95
CA LEU A 593 24.00 5.62 -46.01
C LEU A 593 24.40 4.85 -47.27
N LEU A 594 23.98 5.35 -48.44
CA LEU A 594 24.33 4.74 -49.73
C LEU A 594 25.64 5.35 -50.25
N PRO A 595 26.76 4.60 -50.30
CA PRO A 595 28.00 5.09 -50.90
C PRO A 595 27.89 5.10 -52.43
N ASP A 596 28.58 6.04 -53.05
CA ASP A 596 28.79 6.08 -54.50
C ASP A 596 29.81 5.02 -54.97
N ALA A 597 30.11 5.00 -56.26
CA ALA A 597 31.09 4.07 -56.85
C ALA A 597 32.51 4.22 -56.27
N ALA A 598 32.83 5.35 -55.63
CA ALA A 598 34.10 5.61 -54.95
C ALA A 598 34.05 5.26 -53.44
N GLY A 599 32.94 4.70 -52.95
CA GLY A 599 32.77 4.38 -51.53
C GLY A 599 32.39 5.58 -50.65
N THR A 600 32.06 6.73 -51.26
CA THR A 600 31.76 7.98 -50.56
C THR A 600 30.25 8.20 -50.48
N SER A 601 29.74 8.40 -49.27
CA SER A 601 28.36 8.81 -49.02
C SER A 601 28.30 10.32 -48.83
N ARG A 602 27.31 10.97 -49.47
CA ARG A 602 27.06 12.40 -49.33
C ARG A 602 25.79 12.65 -48.53
N VAL A 603 25.93 13.35 -47.41
CA VAL A 603 24.84 13.55 -46.45
C VAL A 603 24.58 15.04 -46.27
N GLU A 604 23.30 15.41 -46.37
CA GLU A 604 22.81 16.71 -45.98
C GLU A 604 22.07 16.56 -44.64
N PHE A 605 22.46 17.34 -43.64
CA PHE A 605 21.67 17.41 -42.40
C PHE A 605 21.36 18.84 -42.03
N GLN A 606 20.15 19.04 -41.52
CA GLN A 606 19.61 20.30 -41.09
C GLN A 606 19.12 20.15 -39.65
N TYR A 607 19.48 21.10 -38.80
CA TYR A 607 18.89 21.20 -37.48
C TYR A 607 18.01 22.45 -37.39
N THR A 608 16.91 22.35 -36.65
CA THR A 608 16.00 23.47 -36.38
C THR A 608 15.64 23.49 -34.90
N VAL A 609 15.85 24.61 -34.22
CA VAL A 609 15.43 24.84 -32.84
C VAL A 609 14.17 25.70 -32.83
N ARG A 610 13.13 25.22 -32.15
CA ARG A 610 11.86 25.94 -31.95
C ARG A 610 11.49 26.00 -30.47
N SER A 611 10.72 27.02 -30.10
CA SER A 611 10.14 27.07 -28.74
C SER A 611 9.18 25.89 -28.52
N ALA A 612 9.33 25.22 -27.39
CA ALA A 612 8.44 24.14 -26.94
C ALA A 612 7.43 24.62 -25.89
N GLU A 613 7.35 25.93 -25.63
CA GLU A 613 6.36 26.48 -24.71
C GLU A 613 4.94 26.36 -25.30
N ARG A 614 4.03 25.76 -24.53
CA ARG A 614 2.61 25.83 -24.84
C ARG A 614 2.11 27.25 -24.57
N ASP A 615 1.45 27.85 -25.56
CA ASP A 615 0.78 29.14 -25.39
C ASP A 615 -0.45 28.95 -24.48
N PRO A 616 -0.45 29.49 -23.24
CA PRO A 616 -1.54 29.26 -22.29
C PRO A 616 -2.79 30.07 -22.64
N ARG A 617 -2.72 30.95 -23.65
CA ARG A 617 -3.81 31.83 -24.06
C ARG A 617 -4.89 31.04 -24.82
N ILE A 618 -6.15 31.33 -24.52
CA ILE A 618 -7.30 30.77 -25.27
C ILE A 618 -7.35 31.36 -26.68
N TRP A 619 -8.04 30.66 -27.60
CA TRP A 619 -8.01 30.97 -29.04
C TRP A 619 -8.33 32.44 -29.39
N ILE A 620 -9.27 33.09 -28.68
CA ILE A 620 -9.63 34.51 -28.89
C ILE A 620 -8.46 35.45 -28.56
N GLN A 621 -7.74 35.16 -27.47
CA GLN A 621 -6.55 35.94 -27.08
C GLN A 621 -5.38 35.73 -28.06
N ARG A 622 -5.26 34.53 -28.63
CA ARG A 622 -4.26 34.22 -29.66
C ARG A 622 -4.56 34.95 -30.97
N TRP A 623 -5.83 35.13 -31.30
CA TRP A 623 -6.28 35.83 -32.50
C TRP A 623 -6.11 37.36 -32.39
N LEU A 624 -6.45 37.96 -31.23
CA LEU A 624 -6.31 39.41 -31.00
C LEU A 624 -4.86 39.87 -30.82
N ALA A 625 -3.98 38.99 -30.33
CA ALA A 625 -2.57 39.32 -30.08
C ALA A 625 -1.66 38.11 -30.39
N PRO A 626 -1.38 37.82 -31.67
CA PRO A 626 -0.46 36.74 -32.04
C PRO A 626 0.91 36.98 -31.38
N ARG A 627 1.46 35.94 -30.75
CA ARG A 627 2.81 36.01 -30.16
C ARG A 627 3.80 36.20 -31.33
N PRO A 628 4.78 37.13 -31.24
CA PRO A 628 5.88 37.12 -32.20
C PRO A 628 6.56 35.75 -32.15
N SER A 629 6.70 35.09 -33.30
CA SER A 629 7.43 33.83 -33.38
C SER A 629 8.86 34.09 -32.94
N LEU A 630 9.30 33.42 -31.88
CA LEU A 630 10.71 33.41 -31.53
C LEU A 630 11.49 32.95 -32.76
N PRO A 631 12.61 33.60 -33.13
CA PRO A 631 13.35 33.23 -34.32
C PRO A 631 13.82 31.77 -34.21
N ASP A 632 13.42 30.95 -35.19
CA ASP A 632 13.91 29.58 -35.33
C ASP A 632 15.41 29.64 -35.63
N ILE A 633 16.23 28.98 -34.82
CA ILE A 633 17.63 28.77 -35.18
C ILE A 633 17.67 27.56 -36.10
N SER A 634 18.09 27.76 -37.34
CA SER A 634 18.32 26.67 -38.27
C SER A 634 19.66 26.81 -38.96
N ALA A 635 20.32 25.68 -39.20
CA ALA A 635 21.44 25.60 -40.13
C ALA A 635 21.40 24.25 -40.83
N SER A 636 21.88 24.23 -42.06
CA SER A 636 22.12 23.01 -42.83
C SER A 636 23.59 22.91 -43.18
N ARG A 637 24.07 21.67 -43.30
CA ARG A 637 25.42 21.38 -43.77
C ARG A 637 25.38 20.12 -44.64
N THR A 638 26.16 20.16 -45.72
CA THR A 638 26.41 19.00 -46.56
C THR A 638 27.84 18.54 -46.32
N GLU A 639 28.02 17.24 -46.07
CA GLU A 639 29.33 16.63 -45.84
C GLU A 639 29.48 15.36 -46.66
N ASP A 640 30.70 15.13 -47.14
CA ASP A 640 31.10 13.86 -47.75
C ASP A 640 31.79 12.99 -46.69
N GLN A 641 31.46 11.70 -46.66
CA GLN A 641 32.11 10.74 -45.77
C GLN A 641 32.31 9.37 -46.42
N ALA A 642 33.23 8.58 -45.86
CA ALA A 642 33.41 7.20 -46.29
C ALA A 642 32.45 6.24 -45.55
N GLY A 643 31.85 5.31 -46.29
CA GLY A 643 31.08 4.20 -45.74
C GLY A 643 29.64 4.52 -45.29
N THR A 644 29.00 3.54 -44.68
CA THR A 644 27.53 3.49 -44.49
C THR A 644 27.03 4.02 -43.14
N LEU A 645 27.94 4.34 -42.21
CA LEU A 645 27.64 4.80 -40.85
C LEU A 645 28.33 6.16 -40.61
N ARG A 646 27.59 7.13 -40.09
CA ARG A 646 28.12 8.42 -39.61
C ARG A 646 27.73 8.64 -38.16
N ARG A 647 28.73 8.79 -37.29
CA ARG A 647 28.54 9.28 -35.92
C ARG A 647 28.71 10.79 -35.91
N GLN A 648 27.65 11.52 -35.60
CA GLN A 648 27.59 12.96 -35.73
C GLN A 648 27.37 13.62 -34.37
N PHE A 649 28.13 14.69 -34.12
CA PHE A 649 27.83 15.64 -33.06
C PHE A 649 27.59 17.02 -33.66
N VAL A 650 26.65 17.76 -33.07
CA VAL A 650 26.29 19.11 -33.52
C VAL A 650 26.30 20.05 -32.32
N THR A 651 26.94 21.20 -32.52
CA THR A 651 26.97 22.29 -31.56
C THR A 651 26.08 23.41 -32.07
N VAL A 652 24.96 23.64 -31.40
CA VAL A 652 23.94 24.61 -31.80
C VAL A 652 24.12 25.91 -30.98
N PRO A 653 24.31 27.07 -31.64
CA PRO A 653 24.56 28.34 -30.96
C PRO A 653 23.26 28.93 -30.38
N ILE A 654 22.81 28.42 -29.24
CA ILE A 654 21.54 28.82 -28.61
C ILE A 654 21.64 30.13 -27.79
N ARG A 655 22.78 30.84 -27.83
CA ARG A 655 23.02 32.04 -27.00
C ARG A 655 21.95 33.12 -27.18
N SER A 656 21.45 33.31 -28.40
CA SER A 656 20.42 34.31 -28.72
C SER A 656 19.02 33.96 -28.21
N LEU A 657 18.76 32.71 -27.83
CA LEU A 657 17.45 32.28 -27.33
C LEU A 657 17.24 32.76 -25.89
N PRO A 658 16.03 33.18 -25.48
CA PRO A 658 15.74 33.41 -24.07
C PRO A 658 15.80 32.11 -23.25
N VAL A 659 15.80 32.24 -21.92
CA VAL A 659 15.60 31.10 -21.01
C VAL A 659 14.21 30.51 -21.30
N GLY A 660 14.12 29.18 -21.40
CA GLY A 660 12.88 28.53 -21.79
C GLY A 660 13.05 27.07 -22.23
N ARG A 661 11.94 26.46 -22.62
CA ARG A 661 11.90 25.09 -23.16
C ARG A 661 11.91 25.13 -24.68
N TYR A 662 12.73 24.28 -25.28
CA TYR A 662 12.93 24.25 -26.72
C TYR A 662 12.93 22.81 -27.23
N ARG A 663 12.62 22.67 -28.52
CA ARG A 663 12.73 21.42 -29.26
C ARG A 663 13.75 21.60 -30.37
N LEU A 664 14.73 20.70 -30.43
CA LEU A 664 15.64 20.54 -31.56
C LEU A 664 15.10 19.44 -32.47
N GLU A 665 14.85 19.75 -33.73
CA GLU A 665 14.60 18.78 -34.80
C GLU A 665 15.88 18.62 -35.63
N VAL A 666 16.30 17.38 -35.86
CA VAL A 666 17.39 17.01 -36.77
C VAL A 666 16.79 16.26 -37.94
N ARG A 667 16.95 16.80 -39.14
CA ARG A 667 16.58 16.18 -40.40
C ARG A 667 17.85 15.80 -41.14
N VAL A 668 17.90 14.56 -41.61
CA VAL A 668 19.00 14.01 -42.39
C VAL A 668 18.45 13.55 -43.73
N ARG A 669 19.16 13.87 -44.79
CA ARG A 669 18.93 13.41 -46.16
C ARG A 669 20.20 12.79 -46.70
N ASP A 670 20.10 11.56 -47.18
CA ASP A 670 21.16 10.95 -47.97
C ASP A 670 20.98 11.41 -49.42
N VAL A 671 21.97 12.14 -49.94
CA VAL A 671 21.91 12.73 -51.29
C VAL A 671 21.97 11.65 -52.37
N ASN A 672 22.66 10.54 -52.09
CA ASN A 672 22.86 9.46 -53.06
C ASN A 672 21.60 8.59 -53.21
N SER A 673 20.94 8.25 -52.10
CA SER A 673 19.69 7.47 -52.13
C SER A 673 18.43 8.32 -52.24
N GLY A 674 18.49 9.60 -51.87
CA GLY A 674 17.33 10.49 -51.74
C GLY A 674 16.50 10.23 -50.48
N GLY A 675 16.88 9.29 -49.62
CA GLY A 675 16.18 8.97 -48.38
C GLY A 675 16.24 10.12 -47.37
N GLU A 676 15.22 10.24 -46.53
CA GLU A 676 15.14 11.24 -45.46
C GLU A 676 14.75 10.61 -44.12
N ALA A 677 15.35 11.09 -43.03
CA ALA A 677 15.03 10.70 -41.66
C ALA A 677 14.99 11.92 -40.74
N VAL A 678 14.05 11.93 -39.79
CA VAL A 678 13.86 13.06 -38.86
C VAL A 678 13.71 12.55 -37.43
N LYS A 679 14.44 13.17 -36.50
CA LYS A 679 14.32 12.94 -35.05
C LYS A 679 14.31 14.27 -34.32
N SER A 680 13.79 14.27 -33.10
CA SER A 680 13.77 15.47 -32.27
C SER A 680 14.06 15.18 -30.81
N VAL A 681 14.57 16.18 -30.11
CA VAL A 681 14.83 16.13 -28.68
C VAL A 681 14.45 17.45 -28.01
N ASP A 682 13.88 17.36 -26.81
CA ASP A 682 13.53 18.53 -26.01
C ASP A 682 14.68 18.89 -25.06
N PHE A 683 14.89 20.18 -24.83
CA PHE A 683 15.91 20.69 -23.90
C PHE A 683 15.43 21.97 -23.21
N VAL A 684 16.09 22.33 -22.11
CA VAL A 684 15.80 23.52 -21.31
C VAL A 684 17.03 24.40 -21.26
N LYS A 685 16.91 25.62 -21.78
CA LYS A 685 17.93 26.66 -21.61
C LYS A 685 17.70 27.33 -20.26
N GLN A 686 18.71 27.35 -19.40
CA GLN A 686 18.68 27.93 -18.06
C GLN A 686 19.43 29.27 -18.02
N ALA A 687 19.19 30.07 -16.97
CA ALA A 687 19.98 31.27 -16.73
C ALA A 687 21.46 30.90 -16.47
N PRO A 688 22.42 31.80 -16.75
CA PRO A 688 23.80 31.59 -16.33
C PRO A 688 23.85 31.40 -14.81
N HIS A 689 24.68 30.46 -14.33
CA HIS A 689 24.96 30.34 -12.91
C HIS A 689 25.68 31.61 -12.45
N THR A 690 24.98 32.52 -11.77
CA THR A 690 25.64 33.57 -10.98
C THR A 690 26.29 32.87 -9.80
N ALA A 691 27.62 32.75 -9.82
CA ALA A 691 28.38 32.38 -8.64
C ALA A 691 27.99 33.35 -7.51
N ALA A 692 27.33 32.84 -6.48
CA ALA A 692 27.13 33.59 -5.24
C ALA A 692 28.54 33.86 -4.68
N GLY A 693 28.94 35.13 -4.71
CA GLY A 693 30.20 35.62 -4.15
C GLY A 693 30.18 35.67 -2.64
#